data_AF-A0A401KC96-F1
#
_entry.id   AF-A0A401KC96-F1
#
_cell.length_a   1.000
_cell.length_b   1.000
_cell.length_c   1.000
_cell.angle_alpha   90.00
_cell.angle_beta   90.00
_cell.angle_gamma   90.00
#
_symmetry.space_group_name_H-M   'P 1'
#
loop_
_entity.id
_entity.type
_entity.pdbx_description
1 polymer ?
#
loop_
_entity_poly.entity_id
_entity_poly.type
_entity_poly.pdbx_seq_one_letter_code
_entity_poly.pdbx_strand_id
1 'polypeptide(L)'
;MVDPYFLLSLELAGFRGYLRPKVFDFSKKRCLAIFAPNGHGKSSVVDALEFMLSRDGTLERLGQRAINNQAGPVALAHNLAEEAKVQPKVTIKVISGKNVTEGSRLAIGAKRPMPAVASTLNACFTVPPIIRGHALRAFVETHTPEQRYADVANWLQLGPLVEVQKNIRALRTQVKSAAEDEAALQRVDTQLSRETSHVVKAWDSAAVLGYINASVLAPLDPKLSLAELSATDPVYLELEARAKAEENKIGLAGLRQIHNAAAALYEIVTDTEKGETFLQGAIPAFEAAVARLLAAETKEAEERGKAANTVFQEIWKVAEPLFAEGAQAIDVCPVCATPIADTVSGSPQGIRSHISRHIEELADYAAAKKTLDGAKTAVNKTHTQLIAVLPALIGVVGTDETLLRAELVAYQTGIAEWSQGSAMPPSATVVTAIGNLLPSLNQAIADIESKQGDRTYIKAKAKVDRVEELQSERELALKTREEISKLSDALTVQAAVVSTEIRRKLQALLDRLQTPMNRIYEMIQGVGAPPIRLELPAEDDTNQQRLNLLIDFAKNRTGVQPGGYLSDSQIHSVALALRMAAVKQFNPGAPIIALDDIVTSYDADHRRNIAGLIATMFGDCQILLTTHDERFFNYLKDQLEAKTWHFTRIIGLDPAYGPRFADHKVSDEMIEARWAQGESAANEMRQSEEEWLLAICREFGVSVRIRPTDRPYAYERSELASALAGLLRDAKLVPAPVPGVNNRFLDSLVKGEIENFGSHFQDGPYGAGSIGDEKTRWEEFKAFRSQFACKKCGRRKFHRPFPLKKPVCAHDGCEAQFEFATAAS
;
A
#
# COMPACT_ATOMS: atom_id res chain seq x y z
N MET A 1 15.17 -17.81 -38.28
CA MET A 1 15.95 -17.36 -37.11
C MET A 1 16.22 -15.88 -37.32
N VAL A 2 15.96 -15.04 -36.32
CA VAL A 2 16.25 -13.59 -36.39
C VAL A 2 17.77 -13.42 -36.27
N ASP A 3 18.36 -12.55 -37.08
CA ASP A 3 19.80 -12.29 -37.02
C ASP A 3 20.19 -11.70 -35.65
N PRO A 4 21.23 -12.24 -34.97
CA PRO A 4 21.64 -11.76 -33.66
C PRO A 4 22.18 -10.31 -33.72
N TYR A 5 22.01 -9.59 -32.63
CA TYR A 5 22.52 -8.22 -32.47
C TYR A 5 23.95 -8.20 -31.93
N PHE A 6 24.80 -7.39 -32.55
CA PHE A 6 26.19 -7.12 -32.12
C PHE A 6 26.47 -5.63 -32.07
N LEU A 7 27.36 -5.20 -31.17
CA LEU A 7 27.93 -3.86 -31.16
C LEU A 7 28.88 -3.71 -32.35
N LEU A 8 28.65 -2.66 -33.15
CA LEU A 8 29.53 -2.22 -34.23
C LEU A 8 30.51 -1.15 -33.74
N SER A 9 30.06 -0.25 -32.86
CA SER A 9 30.93 0.71 -32.18
C SER A 9 30.38 1.14 -30.83
N LEU A 10 31.29 1.56 -29.94
CA LEU A 10 30.98 2.18 -28.66
C LEU A 10 31.83 3.44 -28.50
N GLU A 11 31.18 4.61 -28.38
CA GLU A 11 31.84 5.90 -28.18
C GLU A 11 31.56 6.46 -26.79
N LEU A 12 32.61 6.93 -26.12
CA LEU A 12 32.53 7.63 -24.84
C LEU A 12 33.06 9.06 -25.04
N ALA A 13 32.30 10.08 -24.66
CA ALA A 13 32.72 11.47 -24.71
C ALA A 13 32.29 12.18 -23.41
N GLY A 14 33.22 12.85 -22.72
CA GLY A 14 32.96 13.49 -21.42
C GLY A 14 32.37 12.54 -20.37
N PHE A 15 32.64 11.23 -20.46
CA PHE A 15 32.00 10.18 -19.66
C PHE A 15 33.04 9.48 -18.77
N ARG A 16 32.80 9.50 -17.45
CA ARG A 16 33.67 8.88 -16.44
C ARG A 16 35.14 9.29 -16.65
N GLY A 17 36.05 8.34 -16.90
CA GLY A 17 37.46 8.65 -17.12
C GLY A 17 37.79 9.25 -18.50
N TYR A 18 36.85 9.27 -19.45
CA TYR A 18 37.09 9.73 -20.84
C TYR A 18 36.59 11.16 -21.04
N LEU A 19 37.51 12.14 -21.07
CA LEU A 19 37.15 13.53 -21.35
C LEU A 19 36.90 13.76 -22.84
N ARG A 20 37.86 13.40 -23.70
CA ARG A 20 37.73 13.54 -25.16
C ARG A 20 37.03 12.32 -25.78
N PRO A 21 36.32 12.49 -26.92
CA PRO A 21 35.65 11.39 -27.59
C PRO A 21 36.60 10.24 -27.93
N LYS A 22 36.28 9.03 -27.46
CA LYS A 22 36.98 7.79 -27.81
C LYS A 22 36.00 6.78 -28.38
N VAL A 23 36.24 6.35 -29.61
CA VAL A 23 35.47 5.33 -30.31
C VAL A 23 36.21 3.99 -30.24
N PHE A 24 35.52 2.96 -29.76
CA PHE A 24 35.90 1.55 -29.91
C PHE A 24 35.14 0.98 -31.12
N ASP A 25 35.87 0.64 -32.18
CA ASP A 25 35.32 0.09 -33.43
C ASP A 25 35.44 -1.45 -33.42
N PHE A 26 34.29 -2.12 -33.56
CA PHE A 26 34.16 -3.58 -33.57
C PHE A 26 33.89 -4.17 -34.96
N SER A 27 33.87 -3.33 -36.01
CA SER A 27 33.58 -3.77 -37.39
C SER A 27 34.60 -4.76 -37.94
N LYS A 28 35.88 -4.59 -37.60
CA LYS A 28 36.98 -5.47 -38.02
C LYS A 28 37.27 -6.57 -37.00
N LYS A 29 37.22 -6.22 -35.71
CA LYS A 29 37.56 -7.08 -34.59
C LYS A 29 36.39 -7.06 -33.61
N ARG A 30 35.63 -8.16 -33.57
CA ARG A 30 34.38 -8.23 -32.81
C ARG A 30 34.59 -8.05 -31.30
N CYS A 31 35.68 -8.57 -30.75
CA CYS A 31 35.92 -8.61 -29.31
C CYS A 31 37.06 -7.66 -28.87
N LEU A 32 37.02 -7.23 -27.62
CA LEU A 32 37.96 -6.27 -27.04
C LEU A 32 38.46 -6.76 -25.68
N ALA A 33 39.77 -6.73 -25.49
CA ALA A 33 40.42 -6.94 -24.20
C ALA A 33 41.29 -5.73 -23.86
N ILE A 34 41.04 -5.12 -22.70
CA ILE A 34 41.77 -3.96 -22.18
C ILE A 34 42.49 -4.36 -20.89
N PHE A 35 43.80 -4.17 -20.86
CA PHE A 35 44.57 -4.17 -19.62
C PHE A 35 44.80 -2.75 -19.12
N ALA A 36 44.61 -2.52 -17.83
CA ALA A 36 45.04 -1.28 -17.17
C ALA A 36 45.26 -1.48 -15.67
N PRO A 37 46.22 -0.77 -15.05
CA PRO A 37 46.28 -0.68 -13.61
C PRO A 37 44.98 -0.10 -13.02
N ASN A 38 44.73 -0.36 -11.73
CA ASN A 38 43.56 0.20 -11.05
C ASN A 38 43.57 1.74 -11.08
N GLY A 39 42.38 2.34 -11.15
CA GLY A 39 42.22 3.80 -11.23
C GLY A 39 42.39 4.42 -12.63
N HIS A 40 42.80 3.67 -13.65
CA HIS A 40 43.10 4.22 -14.98
C HIS A 40 41.91 4.25 -15.97
N GLY A 41 40.67 4.11 -15.48
CA GLY A 41 39.48 4.23 -16.33
C GLY A 41 39.09 2.97 -17.14
N LYS A 42 39.68 1.79 -16.89
CA LYS A 42 39.32 0.54 -17.59
C LYS A 42 37.83 0.21 -17.51
N SER A 43 37.28 0.25 -16.30
CA SER A 43 35.87 -0.10 -16.04
C SER A 43 34.89 0.91 -16.63
N SER A 44 35.35 2.11 -17.06
CA SER A 44 34.49 3.09 -17.72
C SER A 44 33.92 2.60 -19.06
N VAL A 45 34.61 1.66 -19.73
CA VAL A 45 34.09 1.02 -20.96
C VAL A 45 32.89 0.13 -20.66
N VAL A 46 32.96 -0.67 -19.59
CA VAL A 46 31.83 -1.51 -19.15
C VAL A 46 30.72 -0.65 -18.51
N ASP A 47 31.09 0.39 -17.75
CA ASP A 47 30.14 1.38 -17.23
C ASP A 47 29.34 2.03 -18.37
N ALA A 48 29.96 2.32 -19.52
CA ALA A 48 29.27 2.91 -20.65
C ALA A 48 28.18 1.98 -21.21
N LEU A 49 28.48 0.67 -21.31
CA LEU A 49 27.49 -0.32 -21.74
C LEU A 49 26.35 -0.47 -20.71
N GLU A 50 26.67 -0.53 -19.42
CA GLU A 50 25.66 -0.56 -18.35
C GLU A 50 24.76 0.68 -18.39
N PHE A 51 25.37 1.86 -18.51
CA PHE A 51 24.67 3.12 -18.61
C PHE A 51 23.72 3.17 -19.82
N MET A 52 24.09 2.57 -20.95
CA MET A 52 23.22 2.51 -22.13
C MET A 52 22.02 1.57 -21.94
N LEU A 53 22.20 0.46 -21.22
CA LEU A 53 21.16 -0.57 -21.01
C LEU A 53 20.28 -0.32 -19.77
N SER A 54 20.72 0.55 -18.86
CA SER A 54 20.01 0.89 -17.63
C SER A 54 18.68 1.60 -17.88
N ARG A 55 17.61 1.24 -17.16
CA ARG A 55 16.30 1.90 -17.29
C ARG A 55 16.39 3.39 -16.91
N ASP A 56 17.04 3.70 -15.79
CA ASP A 56 17.10 5.06 -15.23
C ASP A 56 18.28 5.89 -15.75
N GLY A 57 19.16 5.29 -16.54
CA GLY A 57 20.36 5.97 -17.05
C GLY A 57 21.32 6.28 -15.92
N THR A 58 21.58 5.28 -15.09
CA THR A 58 22.58 5.31 -14.02
C THR A 58 23.28 3.96 -13.94
N LEU A 59 24.37 3.90 -13.18
CA LEU A 59 25.01 2.64 -12.82
C LEU A 59 24.42 2.12 -11.51
N GLU A 60 24.25 0.81 -11.38
CA GLU A 60 23.68 0.14 -10.20
C GLU A 60 24.42 0.56 -8.91
N ARG A 61 25.76 0.54 -8.95
CA ARG A 61 26.62 0.95 -7.82
C ARG A 61 26.54 2.44 -7.47
N LEU A 62 26.08 3.28 -8.39
CA LEU A 62 25.91 4.72 -8.15
C LEU A 62 24.53 5.03 -7.56
N GLY A 63 23.51 4.20 -7.86
CA GLY A 63 22.17 4.32 -7.26
C GLY A 63 22.15 4.02 -5.76
N GLN A 64 23.06 3.19 -5.26
CA GLN A 64 23.14 2.79 -3.84
C GLN A 64 23.84 3.83 -2.94
N ARG A 65 24.63 4.76 -3.49
CA ARG A 65 25.53 5.66 -2.73
C ARG A 65 25.07 7.13 -2.74
N ALA A 66 23.76 7.38 -2.81
CA ALA A 66 23.19 8.69 -3.14
C ALA A 66 23.23 9.77 -2.03
N ILE A 67 23.82 9.53 -0.86
CA ILE A 67 23.73 10.47 0.27
C ILE A 67 24.96 11.41 0.30
N ASN A 68 24.69 12.71 0.04
CA ASN A 68 25.46 13.92 0.40
C ASN A 68 26.92 14.13 -0.05
N ASN A 69 27.52 13.33 -0.94
CA ASN A 69 28.95 13.49 -1.31
C ASN A 69 29.24 13.62 -2.83
N GLN A 70 28.43 14.35 -3.60
CA GLN A 70 28.53 14.38 -5.09
C GLN A 70 28.53 12.98 -5.74
N ALA A 71 28.06 11.98 -4.99
CA ALA A 71 27.91 10.62 -5.44
C ALA A 71 26.59 10.47 -6.23
N GLY A 72 26.46 9.38 -6.99
CA GLY A 72 25.29 9.15 -7.84
C GLY A 72 25.48 9.68 -9.27
N PRO A 73 24.42 10.16 -9.93
CA PRO A 73 24.47 10.43 -11.36
C PRO A 73 25.43 11.54 -11.82
N VAL A 74 25.81 12.45 -10.92
CA VAL A 74 26.82 13.49 -11.20
C VAL A 74 28.18 12.84 -11.53
N ALA A 75 28.48 11.68 -10.95
CA ALA A 75 29.70 10.92 -11.20
C ALA A 75 29.73 10.20 -12.55
N LEU A 76 28.69 10.34 -13.39
CA LEU A 76 28.68 9.83 -14.78
C LEU A 76 29.46 10.76 -15.72
N ALA A 77 29.29 12.07 -15.56
CA ALA A 77 30.02 13.07 -16.33
C ALA A 77 31.49 13.11 -15.86
N HIS A 78 32.42 13.29 -16.80
CA HIS A 78 33.80 13.61 -16.47
C HIS A 78 33.83 14.97 -15.74
N ASN A 79 34.62 15.09 -14.67
CA ASN A 79 34.66 16.31 -13.84
C ASN A 79 35.04 17.56 -14.63
N LEU A 80 35.96 17.45 -15.59
CA LEU A 80 36.39 18.55 -16.48
C LEU A 80 35.54 18.72 -17.75
N ALA A 81 34.42 18.01 -17.91
CA ALA A 81 33.64 18.04 -19.16
C ALA A 81 33.06 19.44 -19.46
N GLU A 82 32.60 20.14 -18.42
CA GLU A 82 32.03 21.48 -18.53
C GLU A 82 33.09 22.51 -18.98
N GLU A 83 34.25 22.52 -18.30
CA GLU A 83 35.39 23.37 -18.64
C GLU A 83 35.92 23.11 -20.05
N ALA A 84 36.01 21.84 -20.44
CA ALA A 84 36.48 21.42 -21.77
C ALA A 84 35.42 21.60 -22.87
N LYS A 85 34.21 22.08 -22.54
CA LYS A 85 33.05 22.22 -23.45
C LYS A 85 32.72 20.92 -24.20
N VAL A 86 32.91 19.78 -23.54
CA VAL A 86 32.56 18.46 -24.09
C VAL A 86 31.24 18.01 -23.50
N GLN A 87 30.26 17.71 -24.34
CA GLN A 87 28.98 17.19 -23.88
C GLN A 87 29.12 15.73 -23.40
N PRO A 88 28.85 15.41 -22.12
CA PRO A 88 28.91 14.05 -21.61
C PRO A 88 27.87 13.16 -22.27
N LYS A 89 28.31 12.14 -23.02
CA LYS A 89 27.44 11.18 -23.69
C LYS A 89 28.14 9.85 -23.97
N VAL A 90 27.31 8.83 -24.16
CA VAL A 90 27.71 7.53 -24.71
C VAL A 90 26.92 7.29 -25.99
N THR A 91 27.58 6.82 -27.04
CA THR A 91 26.93 6.43 -28.31
C THR A 91 27.22 4.98 -28.62
N ILE A 92 26.19 4.23 -29.03
CA ILE A 92 26.35 2.86 -29.53
C ILE A 92 25.87 2.77 -30.96
N LYS A 93 26.57 1.96 -31.77
CA LYS A 93 26.07 1.44 -33.04
C LYS A 93 25.89 -0.06 -32.91
N VAL A 94 24.74 -0.57 -33.32
CA VAL A 94 24.38 -1.99 -33.26
C VAL A 94 24.04 -2.47 -34.66
N ILE A 95 24.49 -3.68 -34.99
CA ILE A 95 24.19 -4.38 -36.24
C ILE A 95 23.40 -5.65 -35.97
N SER A 96 22.38 -5.91 -36.78
CA SER A 96 21.67 -7.20 -36.88
C SER A 96 21.41 -7.49 -38.35
N GLY A 97 21.97 -8.59 -38.86
CA GLY A 97 22.00 -8.90 -40.29
C GLY A 97 22.73 -7.80 -41.07
N LYS A 98 22.00 -7.06 -41.91
CA LYS A 98 22.51 -5.90 -42.67
C LYS A 98 22.10 -4.55 -42.09
N ASN A 99 21.23 -4.54 -41.07
CA ASN A 99 20.67 -3.32 -40.52
C ASN A 99 21.60 -2.77 -39.45
N VAL A 100 22.02 -1.52 -39.62
CA VAL A 100 22.83 -0.78 -38.64
C VAL A 100 21.97 0.33 -38.04
N THR A 101 21.95 0.40 -36.71
CA THR A 101 21.22 1.41 -35.94
C THR A 101 22.15 2.09 -34.96
N GLU A 102 21.91 3.38 -34.71
CA GLU A 102 22.73 4.22 -33.83
C GLU A 102 21.86 4.91 -32.79
N GLY A 103 22.42 5.16 -31.61
CA GLY A 103 21.78 5.99 -30.60
C GLY A 103 22.75 6.50 -29.56
N SER A 104 22.51 7.72 -29.09
CA SER A 104 23.30 8.38 -28.07
C SER A 104 22.46 8.66 -26.82
N ARG A 105 23.07 8.50 -25.64
CA ARG A 105 22.47 8.85 -24.35
C ARG A 105 23.34 9.90 -23.65
N LEU A 106 22.72 11.01 -23.25
CA LEU A 106 23.40 12.06 -22.49
C LEU A 106 23.60 11.64 -21.03
N ALA A 107 24.80 11.87 -20.50
CA ALA A 107 25.17 11.56 -19.12
C ALA A 107 24.87 12.72 -18.14
N ILE A 108 24.26 13.80 -18.65
CA ILE A 108 23.83 14.99 -17.88
C ILE A 108 22.30 15.12 -17.88
N GLY A 109 21.79 15.93 -16.96
CA GLY A 109 20.36 16.22 -16.82
C GLY A 109 19.61 15.25 -15.89
N ALA A 110 18.40 15.66 -15.51
CA ALA A 110 17.53 14.88 -14.62
C ALA A 110 16.88 13.68 -15.32
N LYS A 111 16.57 13.81 -16.62
CA LYS A 111 16.02 12.74 -17.46
C LYS A 111 17.09 12.27 -18.44
N ARG A 112 17.43 10.98 -18.38
CA ARG A 112 18.38 10.32 -19.30
C ARG A 112 17.68 9.16 -19.98
N PRO A 113 16.79 9.39 -20.96
CA PRO A 113 16.00 8.31 -21.58
C PRO A 113 16.91 7.30 -22.30
N MET A 114 16.53 6.02 -22.26
CA MET A 114 17.23 4.98 -23.00
C MET A 114 16.96 5.13 -24.51
N PRO A 115 17.99 5.17 -25.37
CA PRO A 115 17.79 5.26 -26.83
C PRO A 115 17.06 4.03 -27.40
N ALA A 116 16.32 4.21 -28.50
CA ALA A 116 15.53 3.12 -29.12
C ALA A 116 16.37 1.89 -29.49
N VAL A 117 17.59 2.10 -30.01
CA VAL A 117 18.55 1.01 -30.29
C VAL A 117 18.95 0.24 -29.03
N ALA A 118 19.17 0.94 -27.91
CA ALA A 118 19.51 0.32 -26.64
C ALA A 118 18.31 -0.41 -26.04
N SER A 119 17.10 0.11 -26.19
CA SER A 119 15.86 -0.57 -25.80
C SER A 119 15.67 -1.89 -26.56
N THR A 120 15.88 -1.86 -27.89
CA THR A 120 15.81 -3.05 -28.75
C THR A 120 16.85 -4.09 -28.36
N LEU A 121 18.09 -3.64 -28.13
CA LEU A 121 19.17 -4.51 -27.67
C LEU A 121 18.86 -5.09 -26.28
N ASN A 122 18.35 -4.28 -25.36
CA ASN A 122 18.02 -4.70 -24.00
C ASN A 122 16.88 -5.71 -23.94
N ALA A 123 15.90 -5.61 -24.85
CA ALA A 123 14.83 -6.61 -24.99
C ALA A 123 15.34 -7.98 -25.44
N CYS A 124 16.54 -8.06 -26.02
CA CYS A 124 17.18 -9.33 -26.39
C CYS A 124 17.94 -10.00 -25.24
N PHE A 125 18.14 -9.30 -24.11
CA PHE A 125 18.80 -9.83 -22.93
C PHE A 125 17.78 -10.36 -21.92
N THR A 126 17.72 -11.68 -21.75
CA THR A 126 16.99 -12.29 -20.65
C THR A 126 17.82 -12.26 -19.37
N VAL A 127 19.13 -12.41 -19.51
CA VAL A 127 20.12 -12.35 -18.43
C VAL A 127 20.97 -11.10 -18.64
N PRO A 128 21.23 -10.27 -17.60
CA PRO A 128 22.10 -9.10 -17.76
C PRO A 128 23.48 -9.52 -18.33
N PRO A 129 23.97 -8.89 -19.42
CA PRO A 129 25.17 -9.33 -20.14
C PRO A 129 26.48 -8.96 -19.42
N ILE A 130 26.39 -8.21 -18.32
CA ILE A 130 27.54 -7.67 -17.59
C ILE A 130 27.85 -8.58 -16.40
N ILE A 131 29.12 -8.94 -16.25
CA ILE A 131 29.67 -9.73 -15.15
C ILE A 131 30.81 -8.93 -14.53
N ARG A 132 30.62 -8.46 -13.30
CA ARG A 132 31.62 -7.68 -12.55
C ARG A 132 32.21 -8.54 -11.44
N GLY A 133 33.53 -8.63 -11.36
CA GLY A 133 34.21 -9.49 -10.37
C GLY A 133 33.82 -9.21 -8.92
N HIS A 134 33.68 -7.93 -8.54
CA HIS A 134 33.33 -7.55 -7.16
C HIS A 134 31.91 -7.95 -6.74
N ALA A 135 30.98 -8.10 -7.68
CA ALA A 135 29.58 -8.47 -7.39
C ALA A 135 29.32 -9.97 -7.61
N LEU A 136 30.29 -10.69 -8.21
CA LEU A 136 30.08 -12.04 -8.73
C LEU A 136 29.71 -13.04 -7.63
N ARG A 137 30.33 -12.91 -6.45
CA ARG A 137 30.14 -13.86 -5.33
C ARG A 137 28.78 -13.74 -4.64
N ALA A 138 28.08 -12.60 -4.79
CA ALA A 138 26.84 -12.31 -4.09
C ALA A 138 25.79 -13.42 -4.27
N PHE A 139 25.66 -13.95 -5.49
CA PHE A 139 24.72 -15.04 -5.76
C PHE A 139 24.97 -16.30 -4.91
N VAL A 140 26.25 -16.64 -4.67
CA VAL A 140 26.63 -17.87 -3.96
C VAL A 140 26.67 -17.66 -2.44
N GLU A 141 27.08 -16.48 -1.97
CA GLU A 141 27.33 -16.22 -0.54
C GLU A 141 26.23 -15.41 0.13
N THR A 142 25.71 -14.37 -0.54
CA THR A 142 24.81 -13.40 0.10
C THR A 142 23.35 -13.62 -0.22
N HIS A 143 23.01 -14.14 -1.41
CA HIS A 143 21.62 -14.36 -1.79
C HIS A 143 21.01 -15.52 -1.00
N THR A 144 19.80 -15.30 -0.46
CA THR A 144 19.02 -16.38 0.18
C THR A 144 18.49 -17.38 -0.88
N PRO A 145 18.08 -18.59 -0.50
CA PRO A 145 17.48 -19.54 -1.42
C PRO A 145 16.28 -18.98 -2.21
N GLU A 146 15.49 -18.10 -1.60
CA GLU A 146 14.36 -17.40 -2.24
C GLU A 146 14.85 -16.36 -3.26
N GLN A 147 15.89 -15.58 -2.94
CA GLN A 147 16.47 -14.62 -3.88
C GLN A 147 17.10 -15.32 -5.09
N ARG A 148 17.82 -16.43 -4.87
CA ARG A 148 18.36 -17.26 -5.96
C ARG A 148 17.25 -17.84 -6.84
N TYR A 149 16.16 -18.29 -6.22
CA TYR A 149 14.98 -18.76 -6.94
C TYR A 149 14.41 -17.64 -7.81
N ALA A 150 14.21 -16.44 -7.26
CA ALA A 150 13.70 -15.29 -7.99
C ALA A 150 14.62 -14.90 -9.17
N ASP A 151 15.94 -14.84 -8.94
CA ASP A 151 16.93 -14.53 -9.98
C ASP A 151 16.86 -15.52 -11.14
N VAL A 152 16.90 -16.82 -10.84
CA VAL A 152 16.88 -17.87 -11.86
C VAL A 152 15.50 -17.97 -12.52
N ALA A 153 14.41 -17.84 -11.77
CA ALA A 153 13.06 -17.79 -12.32
C ALA A 153 12.89 -16.60 -13.27
N ASN A 154 13.48 -15.44 -12.96
CA ASN A 154 13.52 -14.29 -13.85
C ASN A 154 14.33 -14.57 -15.12
N TRP A 155 15.51 -15.19 -15.00
CA TRP A 155 16.31 -15.61 -16.17
C TRP A 155 15.59 -16.61 -17.06
N LEU A 156 14.70 -17.42 -16.47
CA LEU A 156 13.88 -18.40 -17.19
C LEU A 156 12.52 -17.83 -17.64
N GLN A 157 12.25 -16.54 -17.37
CA GLN A 157 10.97 -15.87 -17.66
C GLN A 157 9.75 -16.56 -17.01
N LEU A 158 9.93 -17.14 -15.83
CA LEU A 158 8.90 -17.91 -15.12
C LEU A 158 8.07 -17.08 -14.15
N GLY A 159 8.23 -15.75 -14.14
CA GLY A 159 7.48 -14.84 -13.27
C GLY A 159 5.97 -15.14 -13.19
N PRO A 160 5.26 -15.35 -14.32
CA PRO A 160 3.84 -15.72 -14.29
C PRO A 160 3.55 -17.02 -13.55
N LEU A 161 4.40 -18.05 -13.67
CA LEU A 161 4.20 -19.32 -12.97
C LEU A 161 4.45 -19.19 -11.46
N VAL A 162 5.43 -18.37 -11.07
CA VAL A 162 5.71 -18.07 -9.66
C VAL A 162 4.52 -17.34 -9.01
N GLU A 163 3.92 -16.37 -9.72
CA GLU A 163 2.72 -15.69 -9.26
C GLU A 163 1.51 -16.62 -9.16
N VAL A 164 1.34 -17.55 -10.11
CA VAL A 164 0.29 -18.59 -10.01
C VAL A 164 0.46 -19.42 -8.74
N GLN A 165 1.67 -19.92 -8.44
CA GLN A 165 1.92 -20.68 -7.20
C GLN A 165 1.61 -19.87 -5.95
N LYS A 166 2.01 -18.59 -5.93
CA LYS A 166 1.76 -17.68 -4.81
C LYS A 166 0.27 -17.44 -4.59
N ASN A 167 -0.47 -17.17 -5.67
CA ASN A 167 -1.90 -16.90 -5.63
C ASN A 167 -2.70 -18.15 -5.22
N ILE A 168 -2.35 -19.32 -5.75
CA ILE A 168 -2.97 -20.59 -5.33
C ILE A 168 -2.73 -20.86 -3.85
N ARG A 169 -1.52 -20.61 -3.35
CA ARG A 169 -1.20 -20.77 -1.92
C ARG A 169 -2.01 -19.80 -1.05
N ALA A 170 -2.08 -18.53 -1.43
CA ALA A 170 -2.87 -17.54 -0.71
C ALA A 170 -4.35 -17.91 -0.69
N LEU A 171 -4.91 -18.33 -1.83
CA LEU A 171 -6.29 -18.76 -1.94
C LEU A 171 -6.56 -19.99 -1.06
N ARG A 172 -5.68 -20.99 -1.05
CA ARG A 172 -5.81 -22.16 -0.16
C ARG A 172 -5.85 -21.78 1.31
N THR A 173 -4.95 -20.90 1.74
CA THR A 173 -4.92 -20.42 3.13
C THR A 173 -6.20 -19.68 3.49
N GLN A 174 -6.70 -18.82 2.60
CA GLN A 174 -7.95 -18.08 2.81
C GLN A 174 -9.16 -19.01 2.90
N VAL A 175 -9.29 -19.95 1.96
CA VAL A 175 -10.42 -20.91 1.94
C VAL A 175 -10.35 -21.84 3.15
N LYS A 176 -9.16 -22.33 3.52
CA LYS A 176 -8.98 -23.15 4.72
C LYS A 176 -9.37 -22.39 5.98
N SER A 177 -8.91 -21.15 6.13
CA SER A 177 -9.28 -20.30 7.27
C SER A 177 -10.79 -20.04 7.32
N ALA A 178 -11.47 -19.90 6.17
CA ALA A 178 -12.92 -19.75 6.11
C ALA A 178 -13.66 -21.07 6.44
N ALA A 179 -13.09 -22.22 6.09
CA ALA A 179 -13.63 -23.53 6.43
C ALA A 179 -13.56 -23.81 7.95
N GLU A 180 -12.51 -23.32 8.60
CA GLU A 180 -12.26 -23.47 10.04
C GLU A 180 -12.95 -22.37 10.88
N ASP A 181 -13.61 -21.39 10.25
CA ASP A 181 -14.29 -20.29 10.94
C ASP A 181 -15.61 -20.76 11.59
N GLU A 182 -15.68 -20.64 12.92
CA GLU A 182 -16.86 -20.97 13.72
C GLU A 182 -17.65 -19.74 14.18
N ALA A 183 -17.28 -18.53 13.74
CA ALA A 183 -17.88 -17.28 14.21
C ALA A 183 -19.40 -17.23 14.02
N ALA A 184 -19.93 -17.75 12.91
CA ALA A 184 -21.37 -17.80 12.66
C ALA A 184 -22.10 -18.70 13.68
N LEU A 185 -21.53 -19.87 13.98
CA LEU A 185 -22.08 -20.80 14.97
C LEU A 185 -22.04 -20.21 16.38
N GLN A 186 -20.91 -19.62 16.77
CA GLN A 186 -20.75 -18.93 18.06
C GLN A 186 -21.72 -17.74 18.21
N ARG A 187 -22.04 -17.06 17.11
CA ARG A 187 -23.02 -15.97 17.10
C ARG A 187 -24.42 -16.48 17.41
N VAL A 188 -24.82 -17.60 16.81
CA VAL A 188 -26.08 -18.27 17.12
C VAL A 188 -26.12 -18.70 18.58
N ASP A 189 -25.07 -19.35 19.09
CA ASP A 189 -25.00 -19.76 20.50
C ASP A 189 -25.12 -18.58 21.46
N THR A 190 -24.48 -17.46 21.14
CA THR A 190 -24.56 -16.22 21.94
C THR A 190 -25.97 -15.64 21.94
N GLN A 191 -26.65 -15.62 20.79
CA GLN A 191 -28.02 -15.13 20.68
C GLN A 191 -29.00 -16.06 21.39
N LEU A 192 -28.87 -17.38 21.20
CA LEU A 192 -29.66 -18.39 21.90
C LEU A 192 -29.52 -18.25 23.43
N SER A 193 -28.30 -18.05 23.92
CA SER A 193 -28.04 -17.83 25.35
C SER A 193 -28.76 -16.58 25.87
N ARG A 194 -28.82 -15.50 25.10
CA ARG A 194 -29.58 -14.29 25.49
C ARG A 194 -31.08 -14.54 25.45
N GLU A 195 -31.57 -15.20 24.40
CA GLU A 195 -32.99 -15.51 24.26
C GLU A 195 -33.46 -16.45 25.38
N THR A 196 -32.66 -17.44 25.77
CA THR A 196 -33.03 -18.40 26.82
C THR A 196 -32.70 -17.94 28.24
N SER A 197 -32.41 -16.65 28.45
CA SER A 197 -31.98 -16.10 29.75
C SER A 197 -30.83 -16.89 30.38
N HIS A 198 -29.88 -17.31 29.54
CA HIS A 198 -28.69 -18.10 29.86
C HIS A 198 -28.92 -19.55 30.31
N VAL A 199 -30.14 -20.10 30.12
CA VAL A 199 -30.44 -21.50 30.41
C VAL A 199 -29.77 -22.43 29.40
N VAL A 200 -29.88 -22.13 28.10
CA VAL A 200 -29.24 -22.90 27.02
C VAL A 200 -28.08 -22.09 26.45
N LYS A 201 -26.85 -22.48 26.80
CA LYS A 201 -25.64 -21.72 26.46
C LYS A 201 -25.09 -21.98 25.07
N ALA A 202 -25.34 -23.18 24.54
CA ALA A 202 -24.92 -23.61 23.22
C ALA A 202 -26.06 -24.44 22.61
N TRP A 203 -26.15 -24.43 21.28
CA TRP A 203 -27.25 -25.09 20.60
C TRP A 203 -27.26 -26.60 20.82
N ASP A 204 -28.28 -27.06 21.53
CA ASP A 204 -28.65 -28.47 21.69
C ASP A 204 -30.16 -28.59 21.47
N SER A 205 -30.57 -29.30 20.42
CA SER A 205 -31.98 -29.33 19.99
C SER A 205 -32.92 -29.83 21.09
N ALA A 206 -32.47 -30.77 21.92
CA ALA A 206 -33.27 -31.29 23.03
C ALA A 206 -33.38 -30.29 24.18
N ALA A 207 -32.29 -29.61 24.55
CA ALA A 207 -32.28 -28.58 25.59
C ALA A 207 -33.10 -27.34 25.19
N VAL A 208 -33.02 -26.93 23.91
CA VAL A 208 -33.83 -25.83 23.37
C VAL A 208 -35.31 -26.16 23.42
N LEU A 209 -35.71 -27.35 22.94
CA LEU A 209 -37.10 -27.79 22.98
C LEU A 209 -37.60 -27.93 24.42
N GLY A 210 -36.76 -28.47 25.31
CA GLY A 210 -37.04 -28.56 26.74
C GLY A 210 -37.26 -27.19 27.39
N TYR A 211 -36.45 -26.19 27.05
CA TYR A 211 -36.64 -24.82 27.52
C TYR A 211 -37.96 -24.20 27.04
N ILE A 212 -38.28 -24.33 25.75
CA ILE A 212 -39.53 -23.80 25.19
C ILE A 212 -40.74 -24.43 25.89
N ASN A 213 -40.77 -25.75 26.01
CA ASN A 213 -41.89 -26.45 26.65
C ASN A 213 -42.03 -26.09 28.14
N ALA A 214 -40.92 -26.08 28.89
CA ALA A 214 -40.97 -25.86 30.34
C ALA A 214 -41.11 -24.39 30.75
N SER A 215 -40.45 -23.47 30.04
CA SER A 215 -40.31 -22.06 30.47
C SER A 215 -41.16 -21.09 29.66
N VAL A 216 -41.59 -21.45 28.44
CA VAL A 216 -42.39 -20.58 27.56
C VAL A 216 -43.85 -21.06 27.51
N LEU A 217 -44.09 -22.35 27.25
CA LEU A 217 -45.43 -22.89 27.03
C LEU A 217 -46.15 -23.35 28.32
N ALA A 218 -45.49 -24.12 29.18
CA ALA A 218 -46.12 -24.64 30.41
C ALA A 218 -46.73 -23.57 31.35
N PRO A 219 -46.15 -22.36 31.49
CA PRO A 219 -46.78 -21.28 32.27
C PRO A 219 -48.08 -20.73 31.67
N LEU A 220 -48.33 -20.93 30.37
CA LEU A 220 -49.55 -20.51 29.68
C LEU A 220 -50.63 -21.60 29.72
N ASP A 221 -50.24 -22.81 29.34
CA ASP A 221 -51.09 -24.00 29.35
C ASP A 221 -50.20 -25.24 29.49
N PRO A 222 -50.28 -25.99 30.59
CA PRO A 222 -49.48 -27.20 30.81
C PRO A 222 -49.70 -28.29 29.75
N LYS A 223 -50.77 -28.20 28.95
CA LYS A 223 -51.06 -29.15 27.86
C LYS A 223 -50.37 -28.78 26.55
N LEU A 224 -49.86 -27.55 26.41
CA LEU A 224 -49.11 -27.14 25.22
C LEU A 224 -47.65 -27.59 25.36
N SER A 225 -47.26 -28.55 24.54
CA SER A 225 -45.88 -29.05 24.45
C SER A 225 -45.54 -29.40 23.01
N LEU A 226 -44.59 -28.68 22.43
CA LEU A 226 -44.06 -28.96 21.09
C LEU A 226 -43.32 -30.30 21.10
N ALA A 227 -43.52 -31.09 20.05
CA ALA A 227 -42.76 -32.32 19.81
C ALA A 227 -41.48 -32.01 19.02
N GLU A 228 -41.53 -31.01 18.15
CA GLU A 228 -40.39 -30.50 17.39
C GLU A 228 -40.48 -28.98 17.27
N LEU A 229 -39.32 -28.31 17.17
CA LEU A 229 -39.27 -26.89 16.88
C LEU A 229 -39.53 -26.68 15.38
N SER A 230 -40.79 -26.64 14.99
CA SER A 230 -41.21 -26.44 13.59
C SER A 230 -42.54 -25.71 13.52
N ALA A 231 -42.67 -24.81 12.55
CA ALA A 231 -43.94 -24.20 12.19
C ALA A 231 -45.04 -25.21 11.76
N THR A 232 -44.67 -26.46 11.46
CA THR A 232 -45.63 -27.53 11.11
C THR A 232 -46.14 -28.32 12.32
N ASP A 233 -45.57 -28.09 13.52
CA ASP A 233 -46.01 -28.77 14.73
C ASP A 233 -47.46 -28.37 15.09
N PRO A 234 -48.36 -29.32 15.41
CA PRO A 234 -49.74 -29.01 15.78
C PRO A 234 -49.89 -28.02 16.94
N VAL A 235 -48.97 -28.06 17.91
CA VAL A 235 -48.95 -27.16 19.07
C VAL A 235 -48.50 -25.76 18.67
N TYR A 236 -47.63 -25.62 17.67
CA TYR A 236 -47.28 -24.32 17.10
C TYR A 236 -48.48 -23.64 16.43
N LEU A 237 -49.24 -24.39 15.61
CA LEU A 237 -50.46 -23.89 14.96
C LEU A 237 -51.53 -23.47 15.97
N GLU A 238 -51.69 -24.25 17.06
CA GLU A 238 -52.58 -23.90 18.17
C GLU A 238 -52.11 -22.64 18.91
N LEU A 239 -50.81 -22.49 19.15
CA LEU A 239 -50.22 -21.28 19.74
C LEU A 239 -50.46 -20.05 18.86
N GLU A 240 -50.31 -20.19 17.54
CA GLU A 240 -50.59 -19.12 16.56
C GLU A 240 -52.07 -18.70 16.59
N ALA A 241 -52.98 -19.67 16.58
CA ALA A 241 -54.41 -19.40 16.66
C ALA A 241 -54.78 -18.65 17.96
N ARG A 242 -54.20 -19.05 19.10
CA ARG A 242 -54.40 -18.39 20.40
C ARG A 242 -53.80 -17.00 20.45
N ALA A 243 -52.61 -16.79 19.89
CA ALA A 243 -51.99 -15.47 19.79
C ALA A 243 -52.84 -14.50 18.96
N LYS A 244 -53.38 -14.95 17.82
CA LYS A 244 -54.27 -14.14 16.98
C LYS A 244 -55.60 -13.81 17.66
N ALA A 245 -56.15 -14.75 18.43
CA ALA A 245 -57.35 -14.51 19.23
C ALA A 245 -57.08 -13.50 20.38
N GLU A 246 -55.87 -13.47 20.92
CA GLU A 246 -55.44 -12.49 21.92
C GLU A 246 -55.26 -11.09 21.33
N GLU A 247 -54.67 -10.98 20.13
CA GLU A 247 -54.46 -9.71 19.42
C GLU A 247 -55.77 -8.99 19.05
N ASN A 248 -56.83 -9.75 18.76
CA ASN A 248 -58.14 -9.21 18.40
C ASN A 248 -58.97 -8.67 19.60
N LYS A 249 -58.47 -8.73 20.84
CA LYS A 249 -59.19 -8.22 22.03
C LYS A 249 -58.89 -6.74 22.27
N ILE A 250 -59.86 -6.00 22.83
CA ILE A 250 -59.68 -4.60 23.24
C ILE A 250 -58.54 -4.52 24.27
N GLY A 251 -57.47 -3.82 23.92
CA GLY A 251 -56.31 -3.66 24.78
C GLY A 251 -56.61 -2.86 26.05
N LEU A 252 -55.72 -2.97 27.05
CA LEU A 252 -55.85 -2.32 28.37
C LEU A 252 -56.16 -0.81 28.29
N ALA A 253 -55.57 -0.11 27.32
CA ALA A 253 -55.81 1.32 27.11
C ALA A 253 -57.26 1.62 26.69
N GLY A 254 -57.85 0.78 25.83
CA GLY A 254 -59.24 0.91 25.41
C GLY A 254 -60.21 0.63 26.55
N LEU A 255 -59.97 -0.40 27.35
CA LEU A 255 -60.79 -0.72 28.53
C LEU A 255 -60.77 0.42 29.57
N ARG A 256 -59.58 0.98 29.86
CA ARG A 256 -59.44 2.13 30.77
C ARG A 256 -60.14 3.39 30.24
N GLN A 257 -60.13 3.61 28.93
CA GLN A 257 -60.82 4.74 28.31
C GLN A 257 -62.35 4.61 28.46
N ILE A 258 -62.90 3.42 28.24
CA ILE A 258 -64.34 3.16 28.44
C ILE A 258 -64.71 3.31 29.93
N HIS A 259 -63.89 2.77 30.83
CA HIS A 259 -64.09 2.90 32.28
C HIS A 259 -64.15 4.36 32.71
N ASN A 260 -63.17 5.18 32.31
CA ASN A 260 -63.11 6.59 32.69
C ASN A 260 -64.28 7.41 32.13
N ALA A 261 -64.72 7.11 30.91
CA ALA A 261 -65.89 7.75 30.31
C ALA A 261 -67.19 7.38 31.03
N ALA A 262 -67.31 6.13 31.50
CA ALA A 262 -68.46 5.65 32.26
C ALA A 262 -68.50 6.27 33.67
N ALA A 263 -67.38 6.26 34.39
CA ALA A 263 -67.25 6.82 35.73
C ALA A 263 -67.51 8.34 35.76
N ALA A 264 -67.17 9.07 34.69
CA ALA A 264 -67.46 10.49 34.56
C ALA A 264 -68.97 10.82 34.54
N LEU A 265 -69.81 9.88 34.06
CA LEU A 265 -71.27 10.04 34.04
C LEU A 265 -71.91 9.59 35.34
N TYR A 266 -71.50 8.42 35.85
CA TYR A 266 -72.04 7.84 37.07
C TYR A 266 -71.06 6.84 37.68
N GLU A 267 -70.77 6.99 38.97
CA GLU A 267 -69.97 6.06 39.76
C GLU A 267 -70.48 6.00 41.20
N ILE A 268 -70.50 4.80 41.77
CA ILE A 268 -70.76 4.58 43.19
C ILE A 268 -69.40 4.49 43.88
N VAL A 269 -69.05 5.52 44.63
CA VAL A 269 -67.78 5.57 45.35
C VAL A 269 -68.03 5.22 46.82
N THR A 270 -67.26 4.27 47.34
CA THR A 270 -67.27 3.91 48.76
C THR A 270 -66.06 4.57 49.41
N ASP A 271 -66.28 5.48 50.36
CA ASP A 271 -65.20 6.06 51.15
C ASP A 271 -64.66 4.97 52.11
N THR A 272 -63.44 4.52 51.86
CA THR A 272 -62.78 3.48 52.65
C THR A 272 -62.47 3.88 54.09
N GLU A 273 -62.45 5.18 54.41
CA GLU A 273 -62.18 5.67 55.78
C GLU A 273 -63.45 5.85 56.62
N LYS A 274 -64.60 6.14 55.98
CA LYS A 274 -65.88 6.44 56.68
C LYS A 274 -66.96 5.37 56.50
N GLY A 275 -66.79 4.44 55.56
CA GLY A 275 -67.79 3.40 55.26
C GLY A 275 -69.08 3.95 54.62
N GLU A 276 -69.06 5.20 54.15
CA GLU A 276 -70.20 5.86 53.52
C GLU A 276 -70.10 5.75 51.99
N THR A 277 -71.18 5.34 51.34
CA THR A 277 -71.30 5.32 49.88
C THR A 277 -71.92 6.64 49.40
N PHE A 278 -71.26 7.32 48.48
CA PHE A 278 -71.83 8.51 47.82
C PHE A 278 -71.83 8.36 46.31
N LEU A 279 -72.80 9.02 45.68
CA LEU A 279 -72.95 9.05 44.23
C LEU A 279 -72.07 10.16 43.63
N GLN A 280 -71.24 9.80 42.68
CA GLN A 280 -70.37 10.72 41.95
C GLN A 280 -70.69 10.65 40.45
N GLY A 281 -70.45 11.75 39.74
CA GLY A 281 -70.64 11.83 38.28
C GLY A 281 -71.52 13.00 37.84
N ALA A 282 -71.55 13.23 36.53
CA ALA A 282 -72.32 14.33 35.94
C ALA A 282 -73.84 14.16 36.12
N ILE A 283 -74.36 12.92 36.12
CA ILE A 283 -75.80 12.65 36.29
C ILE A 283 -76.26 13.01 37.72
N PRO A 284 -75.69 12.44 38.81
CA PRO A 284 -76.10 12.80 40.18
C PRO A 284 -75.91 14.30 40.50
N ALA A 285 -74.86 14.92 39.95
CA ALA A 285 -74.60 16.36 40.14
C ALA A 285 -75.69 17.25 39.52
N PHE A 286 -76.17 16.88 38.32
CA PHE A 286 -77.27 17.59 37.66
C PHE A 286 -78.60 17.39 38.40
N GLU A 287 -78.93 16.16 38.80
CA GLU A 287 -80.14 15.86 39.56
C GLU A 287 -80.21 16.63 40.89
N ALA A 288 -79.10 16.65 41.63
CA ALA A 288 -78.99 17.40 42.88
C ALA A 288 -79.13 18.92 42.66
N ALA A 289 -78.62 19.45 41.54
CA ALA A 289 -78.78 20.87 41.20
C ALA A 289 -80.23 21.21 40.86
N VAL A 290 -80.93 20.37 40.09
CA VAL A 290 -82.34 20.55 39.74
C VAL A 290 -83.22 20.49 40.99
N ALA A 291 -82.97 19.55 41.90
CA ALA A 291 -83.68 19.47 43.18
C ALA A 291 -83.51 20.73 44.03
N ARG A 292 -82.28 21.30 44.09
CA ARG A 292 -82.01 22.57 44.77
C ARG A 292 -82.72 23.76 44.12
N LEU A 293 -82.83 23.78 42.79
CA LEU A 293 -83.55 24.81 42.05
C LEU A 293 -85.04 24.81 42.41
N LEU A 294 -85.69 23.65 42.38
CA LEU A 294 -87.09 23.50 42.79
C LEU A 294 -87.34 23.97 44.23
N ALA A 295 -86.44 23.62 45.15
CA ALA A 295 -86.52 24.08 46.54
C ALA A 295 -86.35 25.62 46.66
N ALA A 296 -85.44 26.20 45.88
CA ALA A 296 -85.20 27.64 45.86
C ALA A 296 -86.35 28.42 45.20
N GLU A 297 -86.97 27.89 44.15
CA GLU A 297 -88.16 28.47 43.49
C GLU A 297 -89.35 28.50 44.45
N THR A 298 -89.59 27.40 45.16
CA THR A 298 -90.66 27.32 46.17
C THR A 298 -90.44 28.35 47.27
N LYS A 299 -89.20 28.47 47.76
CA LYS A 299 -88.84 29.42 48.82
C LYS A 299 -88.92 30.89 48.36
N GLU A 300 -88.49 31.20 47.13
CA GLU A 300 -88.62 32.55 46.58
C GLU A 300 -90.09 32.96 46.38
N ALA A 301 -90.94 32.04 45.89
CA ALA A 301 -92.36 32.30 45.72
C ALA A 301 -93.07 32.57 47.06
N GLU A 302 -92.70 31.85 48.12
CA GLU A 302 -93.22 32.07 49.47
C GLU A 302 -92.84 33.47 50.00
N GLU A 303 -91.57 33.84 49.92
CA GLU A 303 -91.08 35.14 50.41
C GLU A 303 -91.58 36.33 49.56
N ARG A 304 -91.73 36.13 48.24
CA ARG A 304 -92.33 37.13 47.34
C ARG A 304 -93.78 37.45 47.72
N GLY A 305 -94.54 36.45 48.15
CA GLY A 305 -95.92 36.64 48.61
C GLY A 305 -96.02 37.50 49.87
N LYS A 306 -95.04 37.40 50.78
CA LYS A 306 -94.95 38.22 52.00
C LYS A 306 -94.58 39.67 51.67
N ALA A 307 -93.70 39.89 50.69
CA ALA A 307 -93.18 41.20 50.31
C ALA A 307 -94.01 41.98 49.26
N ALA A 308 -95.34 41.82 49.19
CA ALA A 308 -96.20 42.35 48.11
C ALA A 308 -96.09 43.88 47.83
N ASN A 309 -95.54 44.66 48.76
CA ASN A 309 -95.37 46.12 48.65
C ASN A 309 -93.92 46.57 48.36
N THR A 310 -93.14 45.76 47.64
CA THR A 310 -91.72 46.05 47.30
C THR A 310 -91.44 47.43 46.69
N VAL A 311 -92.43 48.05 46.04
CA VAL A 311 -92.30 49.37 45.40
C VAL A 311 -91.98 50.49 46.40
N PHE A 312 -92.28 50.29 47.69
CA PHE A 312 -92.08 51.32 48.72
C PHE A 312 -90.75 51.19 49.48
N GLN A 313 -89.82 50.30 49.10
CA GLN A 313 -88.57 50.09 49.87
C GLN A 313 -87.76 51.38 50.07
N GLU A 314 -87.55 52.16 49.00
CA GLU A 314 -86.85 53.45 49.11
C GLU A 314 -87.65 54.46 49.94
N ILE A 315 -88.98 54.42 49.83
CA ILE A 315 -89.88 55.30 50.59
C ILE A 315 -89.84 54.95 52.09
N TRP A 316 -89.81 53.66 52.44
CA TRP A 316 -89.73 53.18 53.82
C TRP A 316 -88.37 53.47 54.46
N LYS A 317 -87.27 53.31 53.71
CA LYS A 317 -85.93 53.71 54.19
C LYS A 317 -85.82 55.21 54.43
N VAL A 318 -86.47 56.03 53.59
CA VAL A 318 -86.50 57.49 53.77
C VAL A 318 -87.48 57.91 54.87
N ALA A 319 -88.55 57.15 55.10
CA ALA A 319 -89.53 57.44 56.16
C ALA A 319 -89.03 57.01 57.56
N GLU A 320 -88.19 55.97 57.65
CA GLU A 320 -87.67 55.44 58.92
C GLU A 320 -87.04 56.49 59.85
N PRO A 321 -86.19 57.42 59.40
CA PRO A 321 -85.57 58.43 60.26
C PRO A 321 -86.57 59.45 60.82
N LEU A 322 -87.68 59.72 60.10
CA LEU A 322 -88.70 60.69 60.52
C LEU A 322 -89.47 60.23 61.76
N PHE A 323 -89.48 58.91 62.02
CA PHE A 323 -90.17 58.30 63.15
C PHE A 323 -89.22 57.60 64.13
N ALA A 324 -87.92 57.91 64.06
CA ALA A 324 -86.92 57.39 64.98
C ALA A 324 -87.09 57.97 66.40
N GLU A 325 -86.69 57.22 67.43
CA GLU A 325 -86.74 57.71 68.82
C GLU A 325 -85.90 58.98 69.00
N GLY A 326 -86.54 60.05 69.50
CA GLY A 326 -85.93 61.38 69.65
C GLY A 326 -86.12 62.33 68.48
N ALA A 327 -86.76 61.88 67.38
CA ALA A 327 -87.17 62.76 66.28
C ALA A 327 -88.27 63.74 66.71
N GLN A 328 -88.33 64.90 66.05
CA GLN A 328 -89.31 65.96 66.36
C GLN A 328 -90.74 65.43 66.18
N ALA A 329 -91.62 65.68 67.15
CA ALA A 329 -92.98 65.14 67.13
C ALA A 329 -93.74 65.65 65.89
N ILE A 330 -94.12 64.71 65.03
CA ILE A 330 -94.96 64.96 63.85
C ILE A 330 -96.38 64.59 64.25
N ASP A 331 -97.24 65.58 64.47
CA ASP A 331 -98.63 65.33 64.88
C ASP A 331 -99.53 64.97 63.69
N VAL A 332 -99.07 65.27 62.45
CA VAL A 332 -99.83 65.11 61.21
C VAL A 332 -98.95 64.50 60.12
N CYS A 333 -99.42 63.45 59.45
CA CYS A 333 -98.69 62.76 58.39
C CYS A 333 -98.29 63.74 57.25
N PRO A 334 -97.00 63.80 56.88
CA PRO A 334 -96.51 64.77 55.88
C PRO A 334 -96.96 64.45 54.44
N VAL A 335 -97.48 63.24 54.19
CA VAL A 335 -97.89 62.81 52.83
C VAL A 335 -99.39 63.03 52.60
N CYS A 336 -100.24 62.61 53.54
CA CYS A 336 -101.70 62.68 53.38
C CYS A 336 -102.38 63.69 54.33
N ALA A 337 -101.60 64.44 55.11
CA ALA A 337 -102.07 65.42 56.08
C ALA A 337 -103.05 64.87 57.15
N THR A 338 -103.11 63.54 57.33
CA THR A 338 -103.94 62.89 58.34
C THR A 338 -103.24 62.96 59.71
N PRO A 339 -103.91 63.38 60.80
CA PRO A 339 -103.35 63.31 62.15
C PRO A 339 -102.84 61.89 62.44
N ILE A 340 -101.64 61.76 63.04
CA ILE A 340 -101.02 60.43 63.23
C ILE A 340 -101.89 59.52 64.09
N ALA A 341 -102.61 60.08 65.06
CA ALA A 341 -103.56 59.38 65.90
C ALA A 341 -104.70 58.69 65.11
N ASP A 342 -105.06 59.24 63.94
CA ASP A 342 -106.15 58.74 63.09
C ASP A 342 -105.65 57.80 61.98
N THR A 343 -104.34 57.56 61.91
CA THR A 343 -103.78 56.58 60.97
C THR A 343 -103.98 55.15 61.48
N VAL A 344 -103.97 54.17 60.58
CA VAL A 344 -104.12 52.74 60.94
C VAL A 344 -103.07 52.28 61.95
N SER A 345 -101.89 52.90 61.92
CA SER A 345 -100.80 52.63 62.87
C SER A 345 -100.99 53.29 64.24
N GLY A 346 -101.93 54.22 64.39
CA GLY A 346 -102.42 54.82 65.64
C GLY A 346 -101.41 55.64 66.45
N SER A 347 -100.11 55.54 66.18
CA SER A 347 -99.03 56.26 66.86
C SER A 347 -97.74 56.27 66.03
N PRO A 348 -96.80 57.21 66.30
CA PRO A 348 -95.48 57.21 65.67
C PRO A 348 -94.71 55.88 65.88
N GLN A 349 -94.80 55.27 67.06
CA GLN A 349 -94.19 53.96 67.35
C GLN A 349 -94.81 52.82 66.52
N GLY A 350 -96.14 52.85 66.33
CA GLY A 350 -96.83 51.89 65.47
C GLY A 350 -96.40 52.00 64.00
N ILE A 351 -96.13 53.22 63.51
CA ILE A 351 -95.60 53.45 62.16
C ILE A 351 -94.18 52.89 62.04
N ARG A 352 -93.31 53.14 63.04
CA ARG A 352 -91.93 52.60 63.06
C ARG A 352 -91.92 51.07 63.01
N SER A 353 -92.70 50.40 63.85
CA SER A 353 -92.82 48.92 63.84
C SER A 353 -93.34 48.39 62.50
N HIS A 354 -94.25 49.12 61.86
CA HIS A 354 -94.77 48.77 60.54
C HIS A 354 -93.71 48.89 59.44
N ILE A 355 -92.89 49.94 59.47
CA ILE A 355 -91.75 50.14 58.56
C ILE A 355 -90.70 49.05 58.76
N SER A 356 -90.27 48.77 60.00
CA SER A 356 -89.23 47.77 60.28
C SER A 356 -89.63 46.36 59.84
N ARG A 357 -90.88 45.92 60.11
CA ARG A 357 -91.37 44.61 59.66
C ARG A 357 -91.30 44.46 58.13
N HIS A 358 -91.72 45.48 57.40
CA HIS A 358 -91.70 45.43 55.94
C HIS A 358 -90.28 45.52 55.34
N ILE A 359 -89.32 46.13 56.05
CA ILE A 359 -87.90 46.09 55.67
C ILE A 359 -87.30 44.68 55.86
N GLU A 360 -87.66 43.97 56.94
CA GLU A 360 -87.23 42.58 57.18
C GLU A 360 -87.79 41.62 56.12
N GLU A 361 -89.08 41.71 55.80
CA GLU A 361 -89.74 40.92 54.73
C GLU A 361 -89.03 41.10 53.37
N LEU A 362 -88.49 42.30 53.10
CA LEU A 362 -87.71 42.58 51.88
C LEU A 362 -86.31 41.96 51.92
N ALA A 363 -85.68 41.88 53.09
CA ALA A 363 -84.36 41.26 53.25
C ALA A 363 -84.42 39.74 53.04
N ASP A 364 -85.45 39.08 53.57
CA ASP A 364 -85.68 37.65 53.39
C ASP A 364 -85.97 37.29 51.93
N TYR A 365 -86.79 38.10 51.25
CA TYR A 365 -87.01 37.97 49.81
C TYR A 365 -85.70 38.15 49.00
N ALA A 366 -84.87 39.14 49.33
CA ALA A 366 -83.60 39.35 48.65
C ALA A 366 -82.63 38.15 48.84
N ALA A 367 -82.62 37.54 50.03
CA ALA A 367 -81.83 36.33 50.31
C ALA A 367 -82.36 35.09 49.57
N ALA A 368 -83.69 34.92 49.50
CA ALA A 368 -84.33 33.85 48.72
C ALA A 368 -84.04 34.01 47.22
N LYS A 369 -84.14 35.24 46.69
CA LYS A 369 -83.80 35.55 45.29
C LYS A 369 -82.34 35.28 44.96
N LYS A 370 -81.40 35.66 45.84
CA LYS A 370 -79.97 35.34 45.69
C LYS A 370 -79.73 33.83 45.67
N THR A 371 -80.45 33.08 46.50
CA THR A 371 -80.37 31.61 46.55
C THR A 371 -80.90 30.99 45.24
N LEU A 372 -82.01 31.51 44.72
CA LEU A 372 -82.59 31.11 43.43
C LEU A 372 -81.62 31.39 42.26
N ASP A 373 -81.03 32.58 42.20
CA ASP A 373 -80.06 32.94 41.16
C ASP A 373 -78.80 32.05 41.22
N GLY A 374 -78.35 31.71 42.44
CA GLY A 374 -77.28 30.73 42.66
C GLY A 374 -77.65 29.32 42.19
N ALA A 375 -78.86 28.86 42.49
CA ALA A 375 -79.36 27.56 42.06
C ALA A 375 -79.52 27.47 40.53
N LYS A 376 -80.04 28.53 39.87
CA LYS A 376 -80.11 28.63 38.40
C LYS A 376 -78.73 28.53 37.75
N THR A 377 -77.75 29.23 38.32
CA THR A 377 -76.36 29.18 37.83
C THR A 377 -75.76 27.77 38.00
N ALA A 378 -76.01 27.12 39.13
CA ALA A 378 -75.53 25.76 39.40
C ALA A 378 -76.16 24.71 38.46
N VAL A 379 -77.46 24.81 38.18
CA VAL A 379 -78.15 23.94 37.21
C VAL A 379 -77.62 24.13 35.79
N ASN A 380 -77.47 25.38 35.32
CA ASN A 380 -76.93 25.63 33.99
C ASN A 380 -75.50 25.09 33.83
N LYS A 381 -74.68 25.22 34.88
CA LYS A 381 -73.32 24.68 34.90
C LYS A 381 -73.32 23.15 34.81
N THR A 382 -74.10 22.47 35.66
CA THR A 382 -74.16 21.01 35.69
C THR A 382 -74.83 20.41 34.45
N HIS A 383 -75.83 21.08 33.88
CA HIS A 383 -76.46 20.73 32.60
C HIS A 383 -75.46 20.78 31.45
N THR A 384 -74.70 21.88 31.33
CA THR A 384 -73.66 22.04 30.31
C THR A 384 -72.57 20.97 30.45
N GLN A 385 -72.17 20.65 31.68
CA GLN A 385 -71.20 19.60 31.97
C GLN A 385 -71.72 18.21 31.56
N LEU A 386 -72.99 17.90 31.86
CA LEU A 386 -73.59 16.61 31.50
C LEU A 386 -73.67 16.43 29.97
N ILE A 387 -74.10 17.47 29.23
CA ILE A 387 -74.12 17.45 27.76
C ILE A 387 -72.73 17.26 27.17
N ALA A 388 -71.69 17.82 27.79
CA ALA A 388 -70.32 17.70 27.32
C ALA A 388 -69.72 16.30 27.54
N VAL A 389 -70.12 15.60 28.60
CA VAL A 389 -69.54 14.29 28.98
C VAL A 389 -70.24 13.11 28.28
N LEU A 390 -71.56 13.21 28.03
CA LEU A 390 -72.35 12.14 27.39
C LEU A 390 -71.77 11.63 26.04
N PRO A 391 -71.32 12.49 25.10
CA PRO A 391 -70.71 12.04 23.85
C PRO A 391 -69.47 11.17 24.04
N ALA A 392 -68.71 11.37 25.13
CA ALA A 392 -67.46 10.65 25.35
C ALA A 392 -67.70 9.16 25.58
N LEU A 393 -68.72 8.78 26.37
CA LEU A 393 -69.09 7.38 26.57
C LEU A 393 -69.73 6.79 25.30
N ILE A 394 -70.65 7.53 24.66
CA ILE A 394 -71.31 7.09 23.41
C ILE A 394 -70.28 6.79 22.29
N GLY A 395 -69.19 7.56 22.24
CA GLY A 395 -68.14 7.39 21.25
C GLY A 395 -67.26 6.15 21.45
N VAL A 396 -67.14 5.65 22.68
CA VAL A 396 -66.21 4.55 23.04
C VAL A 396 -66.91 3.23 23.36
N VAL A 397 -68.21 3.24 23.66
CA VAL A 397 -69.00 2.01 23.82
C VAL A 397 -69.09 1.29 22.47
N GLY A 398 -68.62 0.04 22.43
CA GLY A 398 -68.51 -0.79 21.23
C GLY A 398 -69.85 -1.06 20.55
N THR A 399 -69.79 -1.50 19.29
CA THR A 399 -70.99 -1.82 18.49
C THR A 399 -71.82 -2.98 19.06
N ASP A 400 -71.24 -3.80 19.93
CA ASP A 400 -71.89 -4.98 20.51
C ASP A 400 -72.82 -4.63 21.69
N GLU A 401 -72.63 -3.47 22.33
CA GLU A 401 -73.51 -2.97 23.40
C GLU A 401 -74.60 -2.03 22.85
N THR A 402 -75.36 -2.51 21.85
CA THR A 402 -76.37 -1.72 21.13
C THR A 402 -77.45 -1.15 22.05
N LEU A 403 -77.82 -1.87 23.11
CA LEU A 403 -78.83 -1.47 24.08
C LEU A 403 -78.36 -0.27 24.93
N LEU A 404 -77.17 -0.37 25.54
CA LEU A 404 -76.61 0.72 26.35
C LEU A 404 -76.40 1.99 25.50
N ARG A 405 -75.89 1.82 24.27
CA ARG A 405 -75.71 2.93 23.33
C ARG A 405 -77.04 3.63 23.00
N ALA A 406 -78.10 2.86 22.76
CA ALA A 406 -79.42 3.42 22.48
C ALA A 406 -80.00 4.19 23.68
N GLU A 407 -79.85 3.65 24.89
CA GLU A 407 -80.30 4.30 26.13
C GLU A 407 -79.54 5.61 26.40
N LEU A 408 -78.22 5.63 26.19
CA LEU A 408 -77.40 6.84 26.35
C LEU A 408 -77.77 7.93 25.34
N VAL A 409 -78.04 7.59 24.09
CA VAL A 409 -78.47 8.55 23.05
C VAL A 409 -79.87 9.10 23.35
N ALA A 410 -80.79 8.25 23.80
CA ALA A 410 -82.12 8.68 24.22
C ALA A 410 -82.05 9.67 25.40
N TYR A 411 -81.23 9.36 26.41
CA TYR A 411 -81.01 10.24 27.55
C TYR A 411 -80.32 11.55 27.16
N GLN A 412 -79.32 11.51 26.27
CA GLN A 412 -78.67 12.72 25.73
C GLN A 412 -79.67 13.64 25.03
N THR A 413 -80.56 13.08 24.21
CA THR A 413 -81.59 13.84 23.50
C THR A 413 -82.55 14.51 24.49
N GLY A 414 -83.03 13.75 25.48
CA GLY A 414 -83.90 14.29 26.53
C GLY A 414 -83.25 15.38 27.36
N ILE A 415 -81.96 15.26 27.68
CA ILE A 415 -81.21 16.30 28.43
C ILE A 415 -80.96 17.53 27.55
N ALA A 416 -80.68 17.37 26.26
CA ALA A 416 -80.46 18.50 25.35
C ALA A 416 -81.72 19.35 25.15
N GLU A 417 -82.90 18.72 25.13
CA GLU A 417 -84.20 19.39 25.00
C GLU A 417 -84.76 19.91 26.33
N TRP A 418 -84.12 19.58 27.46
CA TRP A 418 -84.58 19.98 28.78
C TRP A 418 -84.47 21.49 28.99
N SER A 419 -85.54 22.10 29.52
CA SER A 419 -85.61 23.51 29.89
C SER A 419 -86.07 23.68 31.34
N GLN A 420 -85.69 24.80 31.97
CA GLN A 420 -86.06 25.11 33.36
C GLN A 420 -87.60 25.12 33.52
N GLY A 421 -88.11 24.27 34.42
CA GLY A 421 -89.55 24.08 34.66
C GLY A 421 -90.17 22.86 33.96
N SER A 422 -89.43 22.17 33.08
CA SER A 422 -89.85 20.89 32.49
C SER A 422 -89.50 19.70 33.40
N ALA A 423 -90.29 18.62 33.30
CA ALA A 423 -89.98 17.38 34.01
C ALA A 423 -88.60 16.83 33.59
N MET A 424 -87.83 16.35 34.58
CA MET A 424 -86.49 15.83 34.34
C MET A 424 -86.54 14.54 33.51
N PRO A 425 -85.68 14.37 32.49
CA PRO A 425 -85.56 13.11 31.77
C PRO A 425 -85.18 11.95 32.72
N PRO A 426 -85.80 10.77 32.59
CA PRO A 426 -85.52 9.64 33.47
C PRO A 426 -84.09 9.12 33.25
N SER A 427 -83.28 9.12 34.31
CA SER A 427 -81.88 8.65 34.32
C SER A 427 -81.71 7.21 34.79
N ALA A 428 -82.75 6.60 35.36
CA ALA A 428 -82.67 5.34 36.12
C ALA A 428 -82.12 4.16 35.30
N THR A 429 -82.51 4.05 34.02
CA THR A 429 -82.03 2.99 33.12
C THR A 429 -80.55 3.15 32.80
N VAL A 430 -80.14 4.37 32.40
CA VAL A 430 -78.74 4.70 32.09
C VAL A 430 -77.83 4.51 33.30
N VAL A 431 -78.26 4.97 34.47
CA VAL A 431 -77.50 4.83 35.72
C VAL A 431 -77.32 3.35 36.10
N THR A 432 -78.38 2.54 35.97
CA THR A 432 -78.31 1.09 36.24
C THR A 432 -77.36 0.40 35.26
N ALA A 433 -77.43 0.76 33.97
CA ALA A 433 -76.59 0.16 32.95
C ALA A 433 -75.10 0.53 33.14
N ILE A 434 -74.79 1.79 33.47
CA ILE A 434 -73.41 2.21 33.81
C ILE A 434 -72.93 1.51 35.09
N GLY A 435 -73.79 1.40 36.11
CA GLY A 435 -73.49 0.71 37.37
C GLY A 435 -73.14 -0.77 37.20
N ASN A 436 -73.69 -1.44 36.19
CA ASN A 436 -73.33 -2.83 35.84
C ASN A 436 -72.07 -2.93 34.98
N LEU A 437 -71.80 -1.93 34.12
CA LEU A 437 -70.66 -1.91 33.22
C LEU A 437 -69.32 -1.73 33.98
N LEU A 438 -69.28 -0.81 34.95
CA LEU A 438 -68.05 -0.47 35.68
C LEU A 438 -67.39 -1.68 36.39
N PRO A 439 -68.11 -2.52 37.16
CA PRO A 439 -67.53 -3.73 37.76
C PRO A 439 -66.98 -4.71 36.73
N SER A 440 -67.68 -4.90 35.60
CA SER A 440 -67.22 -5.79 34.52
C SER A 440 -65.93 -5.29 33.88
N LEU A 441 -65.82 -3.98 33.64
CA LEU A 441 -64.60 -3.36 33.11
C LEU A 441 -63.44 -3.47 34.10
N ASN A 442 -63.68 -3.23 35.38
CA ASN A 442 -62.66 -3.35 36.42
C ASN A 442 -62.14 -4.79 36.55
N GLN A 443 -63.02 -5.79 36.47
CA GLN A 443 -62.61 -7.19 36.44
C GLN A 443 -61.76 -7.51 35.20
N ALA A 444 -62.17 -7.05 34.01
CA ALA A 444 -61.42 -7.28 32.78
C ALA A 444 -60.03 -6.59 32.79
N ILE A 445 -59.95 -5.38 33.35
CA ILE A 445 -58.68 -4.64 33.54
C ILE A 445 -57.78 -5.42 34.50
N ALA A 446 -58.28 -5.86 35.66
CA ALA A 446 -57.53 -6.63 36.65
C ALA A 446 -57.05 -8.00 36.10
N ASP A 447 -57.88 -8.67 35.30
CA ASP A 447 -57.53 -9.93 34.65
C ASP A 447 -56.40 -9.76 33.62
N ILE A 448 -56.36 -8.64 32.90
CA ILE A 448 -55.27 -8.33 31.97
C ILE A 448 -54.01 -7.93 32.75
N GLU A 449 -54.14 -7.08 33.77
CA GLU A 449 -53.02 -6.61 34.60
C GLU A 449 -52.34 -7.75 35.36
N SER A 450 -53.10 -8.70 35.92
CA SER A 450 -52.56 -9.89 36.59
C SER A 450 -51.82 -10.83 35.64
N LYS A 451 -52.09 -10.73 34.33
CA LYS A 451 -51.43 -11.50 33.27
C LYS A 451 -50.33 -10.72 32.54
N GLN A 452 -50.10 -9.44 32.88
CA GLN A 452 -49.03 -8.66 32.24
C GLN A 452 -47.64 -9.19 32.62
N GLY A 453 -46.83 -9.50 31.61
CA GLY A 453 -45.48 -10.08 31.72
C GLY A 453 -45.07 -10.80 30.43
N ASP A 454 -44.19 -11.82 30.54
CA ASP A 454 -43.79 -12.70 29.42
C ASP A 454 -44.77 -13.84 29.12
N ARG A 455 -45.95 -13.81 29.76
CA ARG A 455 -46.95 -14.88 29.74
C ARG A 455 -48.17 -14.53 28.90
N THR A 456 -47.93 -14.01 27.70
CA THR A 456 -48.97 -13.88 26.66
C THR A 456 -48.67 -14.85 25.52
N TYR A 457 -49.71 -15.33 24.82
CA TYR A 457 -49.52 -16.23 23.67
C TYR A 457 -48.79 -15.51 22.54
N ILE A 458 -49.00 -14.20 22.38
CA ILE A 458 -48.27 -13.37 21.42
C ILE A 458 -46.75 -13.38 21.70
N LYS A 459 -46.33 -13.16 22.95
CA LYS A 459 -44.91 -13.17 23.31
C LYS A 459 -44.30 -14.56 23.25
N ALA A 460 -45.04 -15.59 23.67
CA ALA A 460 -44.59 -16.97 23.54
C ALA A 460 -44.38 -17.37 22.08
N LYS A 461 -45.31 -17.01 21.18
CA LYS A 461 -45.14 -17.24 19.74
C LYS A 461 -43.91 -16.51 19.21
N ALA A 462 -43.76 -15.21 19.49
CA ALA A 462 -42.59 -14.44 19.05
C ALA A 462 -41.28 -15.06 19.55
N LYS A 463 -41.28 -15.66 20.74
CA LYS A 463 -40.11 -16.37 21.28
C LYS A 463 -39.81 -17.65 20.53
N VAL A 464 -40.83 -18.46 20.23
CA VAL A 464 -40.68 -19.70 19.45
C VAL A 464 -40.20 -19.38 18.03
N ASP A 465 -40.80 -18.38 17.37
CA ASP A 465 -40.39 -17.90 16.04
C ASP A 465 -38.92 -17.48 16.03
N ARG A 466 -38.48 -16.74 17.05
CA ARG A 466 -37.09 -16.28 17.16
C ARG A 466 -36.11 -17.45 17.30
N VAL A 467 -36.48 -18.49 18.05
CA VAL A 467 -35.62 -19.67 18.21
C VAL A 467 -35.62 -20.52 16.93
N GLU A 468 -36.74 -20.65 16.22
CA GLU A 468 -36.80 -21.31 14.91
C GLU A 468 -35.94 -20.59 13.85
N GLU A 469 -35.91 -19.26 13.86
CA GLU A 469 -35.02 -18.44 13.03
C GLU A 469 -33.54 -18.76 13.32
N LEU A 470 -33.16 -18.83 14.61
CA LEU A 470 -31.80 -19.21 15.02
C LEU A 470 -31.43 -20.64 14.60
N GLN A 471 -32.40 -21.57 14.59
CA GLN A 471 -32.18 -22.93 14.08
C GLN A 471 -31.82 -22.88 12.58
N SER A 472 -32.58 -22.12 11.81
CA SER A 472 -32.38 -21.95 10.36
C SER A 472 -31.02 -21.30 10.06
N GLU A 473 -30.64 -20.26 10.81
CA GLU A 473 -29.32 -19.62 10.71
C GLU A 473 -28.19 -20.62 10.99
N ARG A 474 -28.34 -21.47 12.01
CA ARG A 474 -27.35 -22.49 12.36
C ARG A 474 -27.20 -23.55 11.27
N GLU A 475 -28.30 -24.04 10.73
CA GLU A 475 -28.28 -25.03 9.65
C GLU A 475 -27.62 -24.48 8.39
N LEU A 476 -27.89 -23.22 8.06
CA LEU A 476 -27.22 -22.52 6.96
C LEU A 476 -25.71 -22.39 7.22
N ALA A 477 -25.31 -22.02 8.44
CA ALA A 477 -23.90 -21.94 8.82
C ALA A 477 -23.17 -23.29 8.71
N LEU A 478 -23.80 -24.39 9.16
CA LEU A 478 -23.24 -25.74 9.04
C LEU A 478 -23.07 -26.17 7.58
N LYS A 479 -24.11 -25.98 6.75
CA LYS A 479 -24.06 -26.30 5.30
C LYS A 479 -22.98 -25.47 4.60
N THR A 480 -22.90 -24.18 4.90
CA THR A 480 -21.88 -23.30 4.35
C THR A 480 -20.47 -23.79 4.71
N ARG A 481 -20.25 -24.17 5.98
CA ARG A 481 -18.96 -24.72 6.42
C ARG A 481 -18.61 -26.02 5.70
N GLU A 482 -19.57 -26.93 5.55
CA GLU A 482 -19.37 -28.20 4.83
C GLU A 482 -18.98 -27.95 3.36
N GLU A 483 -19.68 -27.05 2.67
CA GLU A 483 -19.39 -26.73 1.27
C GLU A 483 -18.03 -26.01 1.10
N ILE A 484 -17.67 -25.10 2.01
CA ILE A 484 -16.33 -24.49 2.02
C ILE A 484 -15.25 -25.53 2.31
N SER A 485 -15.50 -26.51 3.19
CA SER A 485 -14.56 -27.61 3.45
C SER A 485 -14.35 -28.45 2.19
N LYS A 486 -15.43 -28.84 1.49
CA LYS A 486 -15.33 -29.56 0.22
C LYS A 486 -14.53 -28.77 -0.82
N LEU A 487 -14.75 -27.45 -0.89
CA LEU A 487 -14.01 -26.55 -1.78
C LEU A 487 -12.52 -26.48 -1.39
N SER A 488 -12.19 -26.42 -0.10
CA SER A 488 -10.82 -26.43 0.41
C SER A 488 -10.06 -27.70 0.01
N ASP A 489 -10.71 -28.85 0.12
CA ASP A 489 -10.14 -30.16 -0.24
C ASP A 489 -9.92 -30.26 -1.75
N ALA A 490 -10.94 -29.89 -2.55
CA ALA A 490 -10.85 -29.88 -4.01
C ALA A 490 -9.74 -28.92 -4.50
N LEU A 491 -9.64 -27.74 -3.92
CA LEU A 491 -8.60 -26.76 -4.23
C LEU A 491 -7.21 -27.29 -3.86
N THR A 492 -7.08 -28.03 -2.76
CA THR A 492 -5.83 -28.68 -2.36
C THR A 492 -5.37 -29.72 -3.37
N VAL A 493 -6.29 -30.55 -3.89
CA VAL A 493 -5.98 -31.53 -4.94
C VAL A 493 -5.56 -30.83 -6.24
N GLN A 494 -6.30 -29.81 -6.69
CA GLN A 494 -5.97 -29.07 -7.92
C GLN A 494 -4.63 -28.33 -7.80
N ALA A 495 -4.36 -27.71 -6.65
CA ALA A 495 -3.11 -27.02 -6.40
C ALA A 495 -1.91 -27.98 -6.45
N ALA A 496 -2.06 -29.21 -5.94
CA ALA A 496 -1.00 -30.22 -6.03
C ALA A 496 -0.64 -30.52 -7.50
N VAL A 497 -1.64 -30.73 -8.36
CA VAL A 497 -1.43 -30.97 -9.80
C VAL A 497 -0.68 -29.82 -10.47
N VAL A 498 -1.12 -28.58 -10.23
CA VAL A 498 -0.48 -27.39 -10.81
C VAL A 498 0.95 -27.23 -10.32
N SER A 499 1.18 -27.38 -9.00
CA SER A 499 2.52 -27.30 -8.41
C SER A 499 3.48 -28.34 -8.97
N THR A 500 3.04 -29.61 -9.11
CA THR A 500 3.84 -30.69 -9.70
C THR A 500 4.24 -30.37 -11.15
N GLU A 501 3.32 -29.86 -11.95
CA GLU A 501 3.61 -29.54 -13.35
C GLU A 501 4.56 -28.34 -13.50
N ILE A 502 4.38 -27.30 -12.67
CA ILE A 502 5.31 -26.15 -12.62
C ILE A 502 6.70 -26.62 -12.20
N ARG A 503 6.79 -27.46 -11.16
CA ARG A 503 8.05 -28.06 -10.70
C ARG A 503 8.75 -28.84 -11.80
N ARG A 504 8.02 -29.72 -12.51
CA ARG A 504 8.55 -30.51 -13.63
C ARG A 504 9.16 -29.62 -14.71
N LYS A 505 8.47 -28.55 -15.09
CA LYS A 505 8.95 -27.59 -16.10
C LYS A 505 10.16 -26.79 -15.61
N LEU A 506 10.16 -26.36 -14.35
CA LEU A 506 11.26 -25.63 -13.75
C LEU A 506 12.51 -26.50 -13.66
N GLN A 507 12.39 -27.76 -13.20
CA GLN A 507 13.50 -28.70 -13.13
C GLN A 507 14.14 -28.91 -14.51
N ALA A 508 13.33 -29.14 -15.55
CA ALA A 508 13.83 -29.29 -16.91
C ALA A 508 14.60 -28.06 -17.43
N LEU A 509 14.24 -26.86 -16.97
CA LEU A 509 14.96 -25.63 -17.31
C LEU A 509 16.23 -25.44 -16.48
N LEU A 510 16.20 -25.80 -15.19
CA LEU A 510 17.38 -25.84 -14.34
C LEU A 510 18.42 -26.83 -14.89
N ASP A 511 18.00 -28.00 -15.36
CA ASP A 511 18.89 -29.01 -15.95
C ASP A 511 19.61 -28.48 -17.20
N ARG A 512 18.91 -27.67 -18.02
CA ARG A 512 19.49 -26.98 -19.20
C ARG A 512 20.53 -25.94 -18.83
N LEU A 513 20.48 -25.37 -17.62
CA LEU A 513 21.48 -24.44 -17.11
C LEU A 513 22.61 -25.15 -16.37
N GLN A 514 22.27 -26.16 -15.57
CA GLN A 514 23.20 -26.90 -14.71
C GLN A 514 24.26 -27.64 -15.52
N THR A 515 23.89 -28.27 -16.64
CA THR A 515 24.84 -29.03 -17.45
C THR A 515 25.93 -28.13 -18.07
N PRO A 516 25.60 -27.03 -18.78
CA PRO A 516 26.60 -26.08 -19.23
C PRO A 516 27.39 -25.42 -18.09
N MET A 517 26.73 -25.08 -16.98
CA MET A 517 27.39 -24.50 -15.80
C MET A 517 28.48 -25.45 -15.26
N ASN A 518 28.16 -26.72 -15.02
CA ASN A 518 29.12 -27.68 -14.49
C ASN A 518 30.27 -27.95 -15.46
N ARG A 519 29.99 -27.97 -16.78
CA ARG A 519 31.04 -28.07 -17.79
C ARG A 519 32.00 -26.87 -17.73
N ILE A 520 31.48 -25.65 -17.60
CA ILE A 520 32.30 -24.45 -17.45
C ILE A 520 33.09 -24.49 -16.13
N TYR A 521 32.45 -24.90 -15.04
CA TYR A 521 33.09 -25.02 -13.73
C TYR A 521 34.25 -26.01 -13.74
N GLU A 522 34.05 -27.20 -14.32
CA GLU A 522 35.10 -28.22 -14.50
C GLU A 522 36.25 -27.70 -15.39
N MET A 523 35.96 -26.96 -16.46
CA MET A 523 37.02 -26.37 -17.28
C MET A 523 37.86 -25.33 -16.52
N ILE A 524 37.28 -24.61 -15.56
CA ILE A 524 38.02 -23.63 -14.75
C ILE A 524 38.84 -24.34 -13.66
N GLN A 525 38.23 -25.26 -12.92
CA GLN A 525 38.81 -25.92 -11.74
C GLN A 525 39.70 -27.13 -12.08
N GLY A 526 39.50 -27.74 -13.24
CA GLY A 526 40.17 -28.97 -13.65
C GLY A 526 39.27 -30.21 -13.60
N VAL A 527 39.74 -31.28 -14.24
CA VAL A 527 39.02 -32.56 -14.38
C VAL A 527 38.71 -33.15 -13.00
N GLY A 528 37.45 -33.58 -12.80
CA GLY A 528 37.00 -34.18 -11.55
C GLY A 528 36.52 -33.20 -10.49
N ALA A 529 36.33 -31.92 -10.84
CA ALA A 529 35.67 -30.95 -9.97
C ALA A 529 34.25 -31.45 -9.59
N PRO A 530 33.87 -31.44 -8.29
CA PRO A 530 32.55 -31.90 -7.87
C PRO A 530 31.44 -31.06 -8.52
N PRO A 531 30.39 -31.68 -9.09
CA PRO A 531 29.32 -30.95 -9.75
C PRO A 531 28.50 -30.14 -8.73
N ILE A 532 28.11 -28.95 -9.14
CA ILE A 532 27.18 -28.09 -8.43
C ILE A 532 25.75 -28.49 -8.82
N ARG A 533 24.88 -28.69 -7.83
CA ARG A 533 23.47 -29.03 -8.01
C ARG A 533 22.57 -27.83 -7.71
N LEU A 534 21.62 -27.60 -8.60
CA LEU A 534 20.54 -26.62 -8.50
C LEU A 534 19.26 -27.40 -8.22
N GLU A 535 18.88 -27.49 -6.95
CA GLU A 535 17.77 -28.32 -6.50
C GLU A 535 16.62 -27.48 -5.95
N LEU A 536 15.39 -27.89 -6.28
CA LEU A 536 14.18 -27.38 -5.66
C LEU A 536 13.91 -28.12 -4.34
N PRO A 537 13.29 -27.47 -3.33
CA PRO A 537 12.86 -28.10 -2.07
C PRO A 537 12.05 -29.37 -2.29
N ALA A 538 11.92 -30.24 -1.30
CA ALA A 538 11.04 -31.40 -1.39
C ALA A 538 9.57 -30.99 -1.65
N GLU A 539 8.76 -31.89 -2.21
CA GLU A 539 7.37 -31.57 -2.61
C GLU A 539 6.47 -31.21 -1.42
N ASP A 540 6.77 -31.77 -0.25
CA ASP A 540 6.12 -31.55 1.03
C ASP A 540 6.59 -30.27 1.75
N ASP A 541 7.63 -29.60 1.26
CA ASP A 541 8.07 -28.33 1.84
C ASP A 541 6.99 -27.26 1.61
N THR A 542 6.56 -26.65 2.72
CA THR A 542 5.65 -25.52 2.70
C THR A 542 6.09 -24.42 1.72
N ASN A 543 7.40 -24.13 1.61
CA ASN A 543 7.92 -23.09 0.73
C ASN A 543 8.65 -23.63 -0.50
N GLN A 544 7.90 -23.84 -1.58
CA GLN A 544 8.42 -24.32 -2.87
C GLN A 544 9.18 -23.26 -3.69
N GLN A 545 9.24 -21.99 -3.25
CA GLN A 545 9.91 -20.89 -3.97
C GLN A 545 11.35 -20.69 -3.49
N ARG A 546 12.13 -21.78 -3.47
CA ARG A 546 13.54 -21.75 -3.07
C ARG A 546 14.37 -22.51 -4.08
N LEU A 547 15.62 -22.07 -4.23
CA LEU A 547 16.61 -22.76 -5.03
C LEU A 547 17.83 -23.07 -4.17
N ASN A 548 18.03 -24.36 -3.91
CA ASN A 548 19.17 -24.85 -3.18
C ASN A 548 20.36 -24.99 -4.13
N LEU A 549 21.45 -24.34 -3.78
CA LEU A 549 22.73 -24.49 -4.45
C LEU A 549 23.57 -25.42 -3.59
N LEU A 550 23.80 -26.65 -4.05
CA LEU A 550 24.40 -27.72 -3.26
C LEU A 550 25.65 -28.30 -3.95
N ILE A 551 26.59 -28.79 -3.15
CA ILE A 551 27.77 -29.53 -3.61
C ILE A 551 28.03 -30.71 -2.67
N ASP A 552 28.58 -31.79 -3.22
CA ASP A 552 29.13 -32.88 -2.40
C ASP A 552 30.60 -32.59 -2.14
N PHE A 553 30.91 -32.07 -0.95
CA PHE A 553 32.27 -31.68 -0.58
C PHE A 553 33.13 -32.91 -0.24
N ALA A 554 32.55 -33.89 0.44
CA ALA A 554 33.23 -35.14 0.81
C ALA A 554 32.22 -36.29 0.95
N LYS A 555 32.71 -37.55 0.99
CA LYS A 555 31.86 -38.75 1.14
C LYS A 555 30.93 -38.70 2.36
N ASN A 556 31.36 -38.04 3.43
CA ASN A 556 30.59 -37.87 4.68
C ASN A 556 29.89 -36.50 4.79
N ARG A 557 29.98 -35.65 3.75
CA ARG A 557 29.42 -34.30 3.72
C ARG A 557 28.91 -34.01 2.30
N THR A 558 27.79 -34.64 1.98
CA THR A 558 27.04 -34.48 0.73
C THR A 558 25.94 -33.44 0.89
N GLY A 559 25.59 -32.72 -0.18
CA GLY A 559 24.49 -31.76 -0.19
C GLY A 559 24.71 -30.55 0.71
N VAL A 560 25.94 -30.05 0.79
CA VAL A 560 26.27 -28.86 1.58
C VAL A 560 26.20 -27.58 0.75
N GLN A 561 25.99 -26.43 1.40
CA GLN A 561 26.03 -25.14 0.72
C GLN A 561 27.48 -24.75 0.38
N PRO A 562 27.79 -24.39 -0.88
CA PRO A 562 29.15 -24.06 -1.30
C PRO A 562 29.85 -23.01 -0.45
N GLY A 563 29.13 -21.93 -0.06
CA GLY A 563 29.70 -20.78 0.66
C GLY A 563 30.38 -21.12 2.00
N GLY A 564 29.98 -22.22 2.65
CA GLY A 564 30.60 -22.66 3.92
C GLY A 564 31.76 -23.65 3.77
N TYR A 565 32.04 -24.12 2.55
CA TYR A 565 32.93 -25.27 2.32
C TYR A 565 33.98 -25.04 1.23
N LEU A 566 33.69 -24.21 0.23
CA LEU A 566 34.59 -23.93 -0.87
C LEU A 566 35.49 -22.73 -0.56
N SER A 567 36.69 -22.74 -1.13
CA SER A 567 37.61 -21.60 -1.08
C SER A 567 37.11 -20.42 -1.93
N ASP A 568 37.63 -19.22 -1.66
CA ASP A 568 37.35 -17.98 -2.41
C ASP A 568 37.41 -18.13 -3.93
N SER A 569 38.46 -18.80 -4.45
CA SER A 569 38.65 -19.01 -5.88
C SER A 569 37.62 -19.98 -6.46
N GLN A 570 37.22 -21.00 -5.69
CA GLN A 570 36.19 -21.95 -6.06
C GLN A 570 34.80 -21.30 -6.09
N ILE A 571 34.43 -20.54 -5.06
CA ILE A 571 33.17 -19.78 -5.02
C ILE A 571 33.07 -18.84 -6.22
N HIS A 572 34.14 -18.10 -6.50
CA HIS A 572 34.19 -17.20 -7.64
C HIS A 572 34.06 -17.95 -8.98
N SER A 573 34.64 -19.15 -9.09
CA SER A 573 34.51 -20.01 -10.26
C SER A 573 33.09 -20.54 -10.46
N VAL A 574 32.40 -20.94 -9.37
CA VAL A 574 30.99 -21.37 -9.42
C VAL A 574 30.12 -20.21 -9.92
N ALA A 575 30.29 -19.03 -9.35
CA ALA A 575 29.53 -17.85 -9.72
C ALA A 575 29.79 -17.41 -11.18
N LEU A 576 31.07 -17.43 -11.60
CA LEU A 576 31.45 -17.15 -12.99
C LEU A 576 30.82 -18.16 -13.95
N ALA A 577 30.93 -19.46 -13.64
CA ALA A 577 30.39 -20.53 -14.46
C ALA A 577 28.88 -20.41 -14.64
N LEU A 578 28.15 -20.13 -13.55
CA LEU A 578 26.70 -19.92 -13.59
C LEU A 578 26.33 -18.73 -14.48
N ARG A 579 26.96 -17.57 -14.28
CA ARG A 579 26.65 -16.35 -15.03
C ARG A 579 26.99 -16.49 -16.51
N MET A 580 28.14 -17.07 -16.83
CA MET A 580 28.55 -17.31 -18.22
C MET A 580 27.63 -18.33 -18.91
N ALA A 581 27.25 -19.42 -18.22
CA ALA A 581 26.28 -20.39 -18.73
C ALA A 581 24.91 -19.74 -19.00
N ALA A 582 24.40 -18.96 -18.04
CA ALA A 582 23.10 -18.29 -18.16
C ALA A 582 23.09 -17.29 -19.33
N VAL A 583 24.11 -16.44 -19.46
CA VAL A 583 24.21 -15.48 -20.57
C VAL A 583 24.28 -16.20 -21.91
N LYS A 584 25.11 -17.24 -22.05
CA LYS A 584 25.22 -18.00 -23.31
C LYS A 584 23.90 -18.69 -23.69
N GLN A 585 23.21 -19.26 -22.70
CA GLN A 585 21.99 -20.05 -22.93
C GLN A 585 20.76 -19.19 -23.23
N PHE A 586 20.63 -18.04 -22.57
CA PHE A 586 19.37 -17.26 -22.56
C PHE A 586 19.43 -15.92 -23.30
N ASN A 587 20.59 -15.52 -23.84
CA ASN A 587 20.73 -14.34 -24.70
C ASN A 587 21.09 -14.66 -26.17
N PRO A 588 20.42 -15.63 -26.84
CA PRO A 588 20.78 -15.97 -28.22
C PRO A 588 20.50 -14.83 -29.22
N GLY A 589 19.57 -13.91 -28.91
CA GLY A 589 19.26 -12.75 -29.73
C GLY A 589 20.34 -11.66 -29.71
N ALA A 590 21.16 -11.62 -28.66
CA ALA A 590 22.28 -10.69 -28.53
C ALA A 590 23.40 -11.36 -27.73
N PRO A 591 24.27 -12.17 -28.37
CA PRO A 591 25.31 -12.92 -27.69
C PRO A 591 26.51 -12.01 -27.33
N ILE A 592 26.25 -10.99 -26.51
CA ILE A 592 27.22 -10.00 -26.02
C ILE A 592 27.48 -10.23 -24.54
N ILE A 593 28.75 -10.19 -24.13
CA ILE A 593 29.20 -10.36 -22.74
C ILE A 593 30.20 -9.27 -22.39
N ALA A 594 30.00 -8.60 -21.26
CA ALA A 594 30.99 -7.66 -20.70
C ALA A 594 31.55 -8.22 -19.39
N LEU A 595 32.86 -8.42 -19.35
CA LEU A 595 33.60 -9.01 -18.23
C LEU A 595 34.47 -7.92 -17.60
N ASP A 596 34.08 -7.40 -16.44
CA ASP A 596 34.82 -6.37 -15.71
C ASP A 596 35.54 -6.97 -14.51
N ASP A 597 36.85 -7.11 -14.65
CA ASP A 597 37.76 -7.53 -13.60
C ASP A 597 37.38 -8.87 -12.94
N ILE A 598 37.01 -9.84 -13.77
CA ILE A 598 36.53 -11.17 -13.36
C ILE A 598 37.62 -12.10 -12.80
N VAL A 599 38.87 -11.63 -12.75
CA VAL A 599 39.98 -12.40 -12.19
C VAL A 599 40.45 -11.68 -10.94
N THR A 600 40.04 -12.20 -9.78
CA THR A 600 40.47 -11.72 -8.47
C THR A 600 40.93 -12.94 -7.66
N SER A 601 42.18 -12.92 -7.20
CA SER A 601 42.75 -13.98 -6.35
C SER A 601 42.84 -15.39 -6.96
N TYR A 602 42.89 -15.52 -8.29
CA TYR A 602 43.19 -16.80 -8.97
C TYR A 602 44.69 -17.08 -9.08
N ASP A 603 45.08 -18.34 -9.03
CA ASP A 603 46.44 -18.77 -9.39
C ASP A 603 46.68 -18.71 -10.91
N ALA A 604 47.88 -19.11 -11.34
CA ALA A 604 48.26 -19.08 -12.75
C ALA A 604 47.46 -20.05 -13.63
N ASP A 605 47.12 -21.22 -13.10
CA ASP A 605 46.43 -22.29 -13.84
C ASP A 605 44.98 -21.92 -14.10
N HIS A 606 44.27 -21.41 -13.08
CA HIS A 606 42.90 -20.93 -13.24
C HIS A 606 42.80 -19.78 -14.26
N ARG A 607 43.76 -18.84 -14.26
CA ARG A 607 43.79 -17.74 -15.25
C ARG A 607 43.93 -18.27 -16.68
N ARG A 608 44.81 -19.26 -16.87
CA ARG A 608 45.04 -19.92 -18.14
C ARG A 608 43.79 -20.69 -18.59
N ASN A 609 43.14 -21.40 -17.67
CA ASN A 609 41.92 -22.15 -17.92
C ASN A 609 40.75 -21.25 -18.33
N ILE A 610 40.58 -20.08 -17.67
CA ILE A 610 39.54 -19.11 -18.03
C ILE A 610 39.77 -18.55 -19.45
N ALA A 611 41.01 -18.26 -19.83
CA ALA A 611 41.32 -17.83 -21.21
C ALA A 611 40.99 -18.93 -22.23
N GLY A 612 41.31 -20.20 -21.92
CA GLY A 612 41.05 -21.34 -22.78
C GLY A 612 39.57 -21.66 -22.90
N LEU A 613 38.82 -21.49 -21.81
CA LEU A 613 37.36 -21.56 -21.77
C LEU A 613 36.73 -20.54 -22.74
N ILE A 614 37.16 -19.27 -22.69
CA ILE A 614 36.66 -18.22 -23.59
C ILE A 614 36.92 -18.61 -25.05
N ALA A 615 38.13 -19.10 -25.35
CA ALA A 615 38.50 -19.54 -26.69
C ALA A 615 37.63 -20.70 -27.20
N THR A 616 37.33 -21.66 -26.32
CA THR A 616 36.68 -22.93 -26.69
C THR A 616 35.15 -22.82 -26.73
N MET A 617 34.54 -22.11 -25.78
CA MET A 617 33.09 -22.12 -25.56
C MET A 617 32.37 -20.84 -25.98
N PHE A 618 33.08 -19.72 -26.18
CA PHE A 618 32.47 -18.41 -26.40
C PHE A 618 32.91 -17.73 -27.71
N GLY A 619 33.39 -18.51 -28.69
CA GLY A 619 33.82 -18.01 -30.00
C GLY A 619 32.69 -17.46 -30.87
N ASP A 620 31.43 -17.72 -30.54
CA ASP A 620 30.21 -17.16 -31.14
C ASP A 620 29.76 -15.84 -30.49
N CYS A 621 30.25 -15.53 -29.28
CA CYS A 621 29.89 -14.32 -28.56
C CYS A 621 30.80 -13.13 -28.91
N GLN A 622 30.26 -11.92 -28.72
CA GLN A 622 31.04 -10.68 -28.66
C GLN A 622 31.39 -10.37 -27.20
N ILE A 623 32.68 -10.22 -26.90
CA ILE A 623 33.15 -10.04 -25.53
C ILE A 623 33.90 -8.72 -25.38
N LEU A 624 33.54 -7.95 -24.36
CA LEU A 624 34.27 -6.78 -23.88
C LEU A 624 34.88 -7.12 -22.52
N LEU A 625 36.19 -7.25 -22.45
CA LEU A 625 36.90 -7.67 -21.24
C LEU A 625 37.84 -6.57 -20.75
N THR A 626 37.71 -6.22 -19.47
CA THR A 626 38.64 -5.33 -18.77
C THR A 626 39.29 -6.07 -17.62
N THR A 627 40.60 -5.95 -17.47
CA THR A 627 41.35 -6.60 -16.37
C THR A 627 42.52 -5.75 -15.90
N HIS A 628 42.84 -5.84 -14.61
CA HIS A 628 44.09 -5.31 -14.07
C HIS A 628 45.20 -6.37 -13.97
N ASP A 629 44.89 -7.65 -14.25
CA ASP A 629 45.85 -8.73 -14.13
C ASP A 629 46.62 -8.92 -15.44
N GLU A 630 47.90 -8.55 -15.43
CA GLU A 630 48.74 -8.59 -16.63
C GLU A 630 48.98 -10.03 -17.12
N ARG A 631 49.08 -11.00 -16.21
CA ARG A 631 49.31 -12.40 -16.58
C ARG A 631 48.09 -12.96 -17.30
N PHE A 632 46.90 -12.69 -16.80
CA PHE A 632 45.65 -13.06 -17.45
C PHE A 632 45.52 -12.40 -18.82
N PHE A 633 45.82 -11.10 -18.94
CA PHE A 633 45.83 -10.42 -20.23
C PHE A 633 46.78 -11.06 -21.25
N ASN A 634 47.96 -11.49 -20.81
CA ASN A 634 48.91 -12.18 -21.68
C ASN A 634 48.40 -13.57 -22.10
N TYR A 635 47.76 -14.33 -21.21
CA TYR A 635 47.11 -15.60 -21.59
C TYR A 635 45.97 -15.40 -22.59
N LEU A 636 45.15 -14.35 -22.42
CA LEU A 636 44.12 -14.00 -23.40
C LEU A 636 44.73 -13.72 -24.77
N LYS A 637 45.84 -12.96 -24.82
CA LYS A 637 46.54 -12.66 -26.07
C LYS A 637 47.15 -13.89 -26.73
N ASP A 638 47.62 -14.85 -25.94
CA ASP A 638 48.22 -16.10 -26.41
C ASP A 638 47.18 -17.07 -26.99
N GLN A 639 46.03 -17.19 -26.33
CA GLN A 639 45.05 -18.24 -26.63
C GLN A 639 43.91 -17.80 -27.55
N LEU A 640 43.67 -16.50 -27.70
CA LEU A 640 42.56 -15.97 -28.49
C LEU A 640 43.04 -15.41 -29.84
N GLU A 641 42.22 -15.61 -30.88
CA GLU A 641 42.59 -15.26 -32.24
C GLU A 641 42.70 -13.74 -32.46
N ALA A 642 43.88 -13.28 -32.89
CA ALA A 642 44.15 -11.85 -33.14
C ALA A 642 43.29 -11.21 -34.26
N LYS A 643 42.67 -12.02 -35.13
CA LYS A 643 41.71 -11.55 -36.16
C LYS A 643 40.36 -11.13 -35.55
N THR A 644 39.96 -11.77 -34.44
CA THR A 644 38.66 -11.54 -33.78
C THR A 644 38.80 -10.56 -32.63
N TRP A 645 39.96 -10.57 -31.95
CA TRP A 645 40.22 -9.80 -30.75
C TRP A 645 41.11 -8.57 -30.97
N HIS A 646 40.68 -7.45 -30.42
CA HIS A 646 41.49 -6.26 -30.23
C HIS A 646 42.06 -6.26 -28.81
N PHE A 647 43.38 -6.36 -28.70
CA PHE A 647 44.11 -6.26 -27.44
C PHE A 647 44.73 -4.88 -27.33
N THR A 648 44.41 -4.17 -26.25
CA THR A 648 44.95 -2.84 -25.98
C THR A 648 45.31 -2.67 -24.51
N ARG A 649 46.17 -1.70 -24.21
CA ARG A 649 46.62 -1.40 -22.84
C ARG A 649 46.45 0.07 -22.56
N ILE A 650 45.94 0.42 -21.39
CA ILE A 650 45.96 1.80 -20.88
C ILE A 650 47.23 1.96 -20.05
N ILE A 651 48.08 2.90 -20.46
CA ILE A 651 49.41 3.16 -19.87
C ILE A 651 49.40 4.35 -18.90
N GLY A 652 48.35 5.16 -18.93
CA GLY A 652 48.21 6.35 -18.09
C GLY A 652 46.82 6.94 -18.19
N LEU A 653 46.48 7.84 -17.26
CA LEU A 653 45.27 8.64 -17.29
C LEU A 653 45.66 10.11 -17.40
N ASP A 654 45.32 10.75 -18.51
CA ASP A 654 45.57 12.17 -18.75
C ASP A 654 44.33 12.99 -18.36
N PRO A 655 44.43 13.95 -17.43
CA PRO A 655 43.30 14.79 -17.07
C PRO A 655 42.68 15.57 -18.25
N ALA A 656 43.48 15.98 -19.24
CA ALA A 656 43.02 16.79 -20.38
C ALA A 656 42.44 15.96 -21.54
N TYR A 657 42.60 14.64 -21.51
CA TYR A 657 42.17 13.75 -22.60
C TYR A 657 41.39 12.52 -22.12
N GLY A 658 41.88 11.83 -21.10
CA GLY A 658 41.38 10.56 -20.59
C GLY A 658 42.45 9.46 -20.67
N PRO A 659 42.05 8.16 -20.74
CA PRO A 659 42.99 7.06 -20.76
C PRO A 659 43.91 7.10 -21.99
N ARG A 660 45.22 7.06 -21.75
CA ARG A 660 46.24 6.92 -22.80
C ARG A 660 46.44 5.45 -23.11
N PHE A 661 46.25 5.07 -24.38
CA PHE A 661 46.42 3.68 -24.82
C PHE A 661 47.80 3.47 -25.46
N ALA A 662 48.44 2.34 -25.18
CA ALA A 662 49.72 1.92 -25.75
C ALA A 662 49.70 1.74 -27.28
N ASP A 663 48.51 1.75 -27.89
CA ASP A 663 48.36 1.69 -29.35
C ASP A 663 48.65 3.06 -30.02
N HIS A 664 48.64 4.15 -29.26
CA HIS A 664 49.10 5.46 -29.71
C HIS A 664 50.62 5.51 -29.57
N LYS A 665 51.34 4.86 -30.49
CA LYS A 665 52.72 5.28 -30.74
C LYS A 665 52.69 6.78 -31.03
N VAL A 666 53.53 7.56 -30.36
CA VAL A 666 53.65 8.99 -30.72
C VAL A 666 54.24 9.05 -32.12
N SER A 667 53.41 9.40 -33.10
CA SER A 667 53.82 9.48 -34.50
C SER A 667 54.50 10.81 -34.81
N ASP A 668 55.27 10.85 -35.91
CA ASP A 668 55.92 12.09 -36.34
C ASP A 668 54.87 13.18 -36.62
N GLU A 669 53.72 12.80 -37.17
CA GLU A 669 52.63 13.71 -37.48
C GLU A 669 52.01 14.33 -36.21
N MET A 670 51.98 13.61 -35.08
CA MET A 670 51.48 14.13 -33.80
C MET A 670 52.39 15.23 -33.25
N ILE A 671 53.71 15.04 -33.37
CA ILE A 671 54.72 16.02 -32.95
C ILE A 671 54.67 17.25 -33.87
N GLU A 672 54.61 17.02 -35.18
CA GLU A 672 54.53 18.09 -36.18
C GLU A 672 53.24 18.91 -36.07
N ALA A 673 52.10 18.28 -35.73
CA ALA A 673 50.84 18.97 -35.51
C ALA A 673 50.88 19.91 -34.28
N ARG A 674 51.61 19.56 -33.22
CA ARG A 674 51.79 20.44 -32.05
C ARG A 674 52.58 21.70 -32.39
N TRP A 675 53.68 21.55 -33.11
CA TRP A 675 54.43 22.72 -33.59
C TRP A 675 53.63 23.59 -34.55
N ALA A 676 52.76 22.99 -35.37
CA ALA A 676 51.86 23.74 -36.25
C ALA A 676 50.83 24.57 -35.46
N GLN A 677 50.52 24.17 -34.23
CA GLN A 677 49.66 24.91 -33.29
C GLN A 677 50.44 25.91 -32.43
N GLY A 678 51.77 26.01 -32.60
CA GLY A 678 52.63 26.87 -31.80
C GLY A 678 52.93 26.34 -30.40
N GLU A 679 52.66 25.06 -30.13
CA GLU A 679 52.91 24.41 -28.85
C GLU A 679 54.26 23.66 -28.86
N SER A 680 54.90 23.54 -27.69
CA SER A 680 56.07 22.68 -27.48
C SER A 680 55.69 21.20 -27.57
N ALA A 681 56.52 20.41 -28.26
CA ALA A 681 56.34 18.97 -28.42
C ALA A 681 57.43 18.15 -27.70
N ALA A 682 58.18 18.77 -26.77
CA ALA A 682 59.31 18.14 -26.08
C ALA A 682 58.94 16.83 -25.35
N ASN A 683 57.74 16.77 -24.75
CA ASN A 683 57.26 15.58 -24.05
C ASN A 683 56.93 14.44 -25.03
N GLU A 684 56.30 14.77 -26.16
CA GLU A 684 55.98 13.83 -27.24
C GLU A 684 57.25 13.31 -27.90
N MET A 685 58.23 14.19 -28.15
CA MET A 685 59.57 13.81 -28.64
C MET A 685 60.22 12.82 -27.68
N ARG A 686 60.29 13.13 -26.38
CA ARG A 686 60.87 12.25 -25.36
C ARG A 686 60.17 10.89 -25.32
N GLN A 687 58.84 10.87 -25.34
CA GLN A 687 58.08 9.62 -25.32
C GLN A 687 58.35 8.78 -26.59
N SER A 688 58.38 9.41 -27.76
CA SER A 688 58.67 8.73 -29.03
C SER A 688 60.11 8.18 -29.08
N GLU A 689 61.08 8.91 -28.51
CA GLU A 689 62.46 8.44 -28.33
C GLU A 689 62.55 7.24 -27.38
N GLU A 690 61.88 7.29 -26.22
CA GLU A 690 61.82 6.20 -25.25
C GLU A 690 61.17 4.95 -25.84
N GLU A 691 60.07 5.11 -26.56
CA GLU A 691 59.37 4.03 -27.27
C GLU A 691 60.24 3.39 -28.36
N TRP A 692 60.94 4.21 -29.15
CA TRP A 692 61.87 3.72 -30.16
C TRP A 692 63.07 3.00 -29.54
N LEU A 693 63.68 3.57 -28.50
CA LEU A 693 64.81 2.98 -27.78
C LEU A 693 64.41 1.64 -27.14
N LEU A 694 63.24 1.57 -26.53
CA LEU A 694 62.74 0.33 -25.93
C LEU A 694 62.50 -0.75 -27.00
N ALA A 695 61.94 -0.36 -28.15
CA ALA A 695 61.72 -1.27 -29.26
C ALA A 695 63.04 -1.79 -29.83
N ILE A 696 63.97 -0.91 -30.17
CA ILE A 696 65.26 -1.31 -30.77
C ILE A 696 66.11 -2.11 -29.78
N CYS A 697 66.10 -1.79 -28.49
CA CYS A 697 66.81 -2.56 -27.47
C CYS A 697 66.26 -3.99 -27.33
N ARG A 698 64.93 -4.16 -27.42
CA ARG A 698 64.31 -5.50 -27.42
C ARG A 698 64.65 -6.29 -28.68
N GLU A 699 64.56 -5.65 -29.85
CA GLU A 699 64.90 -6.27 -31.13
C GLU A 699 66.38 -6.66 -31.21
N PHE A 700 67.27 -5.81 -30.69
CA PHE A 700 68.70 -6.04 -30.71
C PHE A 700 69.18 -6.93 -29.56
N GLY A 701 68.29 -7.36 -28.65
CA GLY A 701 68.65 -8.17 -27.49
C GLY A 701 69.68 -7.48 -26.61
N VAL A 702 69.46 -6.20 -26.30
CA VAL A 702 70.33 -5.39 -25.44
C VAL A 702 70.19 -5.83 -23.99
N SER A 703 71.31 -6.03 -23.32
CA SER A 703 71.35 -6.32 -21.88
C SER A 703 71.09 -5.05 -21.07
N VAL A 704 70.11 -5.09 -20.16
CA VAL A 704 69.77 -4.00 -19.24
C VAL A 704 69.89 -4.46 -17.78
N ARG A 705 70.01 -3.52 -16.85
CA ARG A 705 70.14 -3.84 -15.42
C ARG A 705 68.82 -4.37 -14.87
N ILE A 706 68.87 -5.42 -14.04
CA ILE A 706 67.69 -5.93 -13.33
C ILE A 706 67.24 -4.85 -12.32
N ARG A 707 65.98 -4.42 -12.42
CA ARG A 707 65.37 -3.38 -11.55
C ARG A 707 64.74 -4.00 -10.29
N PRO A 708 64.54 -3.21 -9.22
CA PRO A 708 63.78 -3.64 -8.05
C PRO A 708 62.31 -3.92 -8.40
N THR A 709 61.63 -4.72 -7.56
CA THR A 709 60.28 -5.26 -7.81
C THR A 709 59.16 -4.23 -7.93
N ASP A 710 59.40 -2.97 -7.55
CA ASP A 710 58.45 -1.86 -7.64
C ASP A 710 58.39 -1.21 -9.04
N ARG A 711 59.42 -1.41 -9.89
CA ARG A 711 59.47 -0.89 -11.27
C ARG A 711 60.10 -1.89 -12.27
N PRO A 712 59.57 -3.11 -12.42
CA PRO A 712 60.24 -4.19 -13.17
C PRO A 712 60.33 -3.96 -14.69
N TYR A 713 59.46 -3.12 -15.28
CA TYR A 713 59.37 -2.94 -16.74
C TYR A 713 59.41 -1.48 -17.21
N ALA A 714 59.63 -0.53 -16.30
CA ALA A 714 59.85 0.86 -16.67
C ALA A 714 61.34 1.04 -16.98
N TYR A 715 61.70 1.64 -18.11
CA TYR A 715 63.08 1.98 -18.46
C TYR A 715 63.14 3.45 -18.86
N GLU A 716 64.21 4.14 -18.47
CA GLU A 716 64.41 5.54 -18.82
C GLU A 716 65.19 5.66 -20.13
N ARG A 717 64.97 6.76 -20.86
CA ARG A 717 65.67 7.08 -22.11
C ARG A 717 67.20 6.93 -21.98
N SER A 718 67.77 7.54 -20.94
CA SER A 718 69.21 7.56 -20.69
C SER A 718 69.79 6.16 -20.45
N GLU A 719 69.05 5.31 -19.74
CA GLU A 719 69.42 3.92 -19.49
C GLU A 719 69.40 3.10 -20.78
N LEU A 720 68.32 3.21 -21.56
CA LEU A 720 68.19 2.47 -22.83
C LEU A 720 69.22 2.93 -23.86
N ALA A 721 69.46 4.24 -23.98
CA ALA A 721 70.48 4.80 -24.87
C ALA A 721 71.89 4.35 -24.49
N SER A 722 72.21 4.33 -23.19
CA SER A 722 73.50 3.84 -22.68
C SER A 722 73.69 2.34 -22.95
N ALA A 723 72.65 1.54 -22.72
CA ALA A 723 72.69 0.10 -22.94
C ALA A 723 72.84 -0.24 -24.43
N LEU A 724 72.12 0.46 -25.31
CA LEU A 724 72.26 0.33 -26.76
C LEU A 724 73.66 0.74 -27.23
N ALA A 725 74.22 1.83 -26.70
CA ALA A 725 75.57 2.28 -27.00
C ALA A 725 76.63 1.24 -26.58
N GLY A 726 76.42 0.55 -25.45
CA GLY A 726 77.24 -0.58 -25.01
C GLY A 726 77.23 -1.72 -26.02
N LEU A 727 76.03 -2.17 -26.43
CA LEU A 727 75.89 -3.25 -27.41
C LEU A 727 76.57 -2.92 -28.75
N LEU A 728 76.35 -1.71 -29.27
CA LEU A 728 76.93 -1.29 -30.56
C LEU A 728 78.47 -1.26 -30.50
N ARG A 729 79.03 -0.85 -29.36
CA ARG A 729 80.49 -0.86 -29.11
C ARG A 729 81.05 -2.28 -29.13
N ASP A 730 80.41 -3.20 -28.41
CA ASP A 730 80.83 -4.61 -28.32
C ASP A 730 80.72 -5.33 -29.66
N ALA A 731 79.68 -5.00 -30.44
CA ALA A 731 79.45 -5.54 -31.77
C ALA A 731 80.28 -4.89 -32.90
N LYS A 732 81.12 -3.88 -32.56
CA LYS A 732 81.91 -3.05 -33.50
C LYS A 732 81.04 -2.39 -34.59
N LEU A 733 79.86 -1.93 -34.21
CA LEU A 733 78.92 -1.23 -35.07
C LEU A 733 78.96 0.27 -34.77
N VAL A 734 79.37 1.08 -35.74
CA VAL A 734 79.50 2.53 -35.57
C VAL A 734 78.44 3.24 -36.42
N PRO A 735 77.49 3.97 -35.80
CA PRO A 735 76.55 4.81 -36.54
C PRO A 735 77.28 5.91 -37.33
N ALA A 736 76.72 6.31 -38.47
CA ALA A 736 77.23 7.44 -39.23
C ALA A 736 76.98 8.77 -38.46
N PRO A 737 77.86 9.78 -38.63
CA PRO A 737 77.64 11.10 -38.05
C PRO A 737 76.28 11.67 -38.46
N VAL A 738 75.57 12.26 -37.50
CA VAL A 738 74.32 12.98 -37.77
C VAL A 738 74.69 14.43 -38.08
N PRO A 739 74.20 15.04 -39.18
CA PRO A 739 74.49 16.43 -39.50
C PRO A 739 74.16 17.36 -38.32
N GLY A 740 75.10 18.22 -37.92
CA GLY A 740 74.95 19.13 -36.78
C GLY A 740 75.47 18.60 -35.43
N VAL A 741 75.79 17.31 -35.31
CA VAL A 741 76.24 16.69 -34.04
C VAL A 741 77.65 16.10 -34.18
N ASN A 742 78.63 16.70 -33.50
CA ASN A 742 80.04 16.27 -33.56
C ASN A 742 80.40 15.09 -32.63
N ASN A 743 79.52 14.75 -31.66
CA ASN A 743 79.68 13.58 -30.77
C ASN A 743 78.77 12.41 -31.22
N ARG A 744 78.97 11.20 -30.68
CA ARG A 744 78.07 10.07 -30.95
C ARG A 744 76.67 10.44 -30.47
N PHE A 745 75.69 10.48 -31.37
CA PHE A 745 74.32 10.96 -31.08
C PHE A 745 73.65 10.26 -29.86
N LEU A 746 74.00 9.01 -29.58
CA LEU A 746 73.57 8.31 -28.36
C LEU A 746 74.02 9.00 -27.07
N ASP A 747 75.20 9.60 -27.03
CA ASP A 747 75.70 10.35 -25.86
C ASP A 747 74.84 11.62 -25.63
N SER A 748 74.30 12.20 -26.72
CA SER A 748 73.34 13.30 -26.65
C SER A 748 71.97 12.84 -26.15
N LEU A 749 71.47 11.67 -26.59
CA LEU A 749 70.24 11.06 -26.05
C LEU A 749 70.34 10.68 -24.56
N VAL A 750 71.54 10.35 -24.08
CA VAL A 750 71.80 10.09 -22.66
C VAL A 750 71.68 11.38 -21.83
N LYS A 751 72.19 12.51 -22.33
CA LYS A 751 72.13 13.81 -21.63
C LYS A 751 70.74 14.45 -21.73
N GLY A 752 70.13 14.40 -22.91
CA GLY A 752 68.74 14.80 -23.10
C GLY A 752 68.46 16.29 -22.89
N GLU A 753 69.43 17.17 -23.18
CA GLU A 753 69.39 18.58 -22.79
C GLU A 753 68.12 19.28 -23.30
N ILE A 754 67.80 19.16 -24.59
CA ILE A 754 66.66 19.84 -25.24
C ILE A 754 65.31 19.30 -24.76
N GLU A 755 65.15 17.98 -24.61
CA GLU A 755 63.87 17.38 -24.22
C GLU A 755 63.61 17.50 -22.71
N ASN A 756 64.67 17.72 -21.92
CA ASN A 756 64.57 18.02 -20.49
C ASN A 756 64.21 19.49 -20.23
N PHE A 757 64.52 20.43 -21.14
CA PHE A 757 64.11 21.85 -21.02
C PHE A 757 62.59 22.05 -21.09
N GLY A 758 61.86 21.21 -21.83
CA GLY A 758 60.40 21.28 -21.96
C GLY A 758 59.60 20.56 -20.87
N SER A 759 60.26 19.76 -20.01
CA SER A 759 59.62 19.08 -18.88
C SER A 759 59.92 19.86 -17.59
N HIS A 760 59.04 20.78 -17.19
CA HIS A 760 59.12 21.62 -15.98
C HIS A 760 60.06 21.13 -14.86
N PHE A 761 61.24 21.77 -14.69
CA PHE A 761 61.96 22.05 -13.43
C PHE A 761 63.34 22.69 -13.74
N GLN A 762 63.42 24.02 -13.88
CA GLN A 762 64.66 24.78 -13.68
C GLN A 762 64.35 26.16 -13.06
N ASP A 763 65.01 26.48 -11.94
CA ASP A 763 64.98 27.78 -11.24
C ASP A 763 66.04 28.78 -11.82
N GLY A 764 66.32 28.75 -13.13
CA GLY A 764 67.35 29.57 -13.79
C GLY A 764 66.78 30.54 -14.84
N PRO A 765 67.33 31.76 -15.02
CA PRO A 765 66.75 32.81 -15.85
C PRO A 765 67.12 32.72 -17.36
N TYR A 766 67.35 31.52 -17.90
CA TYR A 766 67.71 31.35 -19.32
C TYR A 766 66.77 30.36 -20.04
N GLY A 767 65.82 30.93 -20.79
CA GLY A 767 65.24 30.39 -22.03
C GLY A 767 64.29 29.18 -21.94
N ALA A 768 63.03 29.38 -22.34
CA ALA A 768 62.23 28.28 -22.89
C ALA A 768 62.94 27.77 -24.15
N GLY A 769 63.12 26.45 -24.29
CA GLY A 769 63.67 25.87 -25.53
C GLY A 769 62.87 26.35 -26.73
N SER A 770 63.53 26.83 -27.77
CA SER A 770 62.83 27.33 -28.95
C SER A 770 62.16 26.15 -29.68
N ILE A 771 60.96 26.36 -30.21
CA ILE A 771 60.33 25.41 -31.16
C ILE A 771 61.29 25.12 -32.34
N GLY A 772 62.19 26.05 -32.68
CA GLY A 772 63.26 25.83 -33.65
C GLY A 772 64.31 24.79 -33.20
N ASP A 773 64.66 24.78 -31.91
CA ASP A 773 65.60 23.82 -31.32
C ASP A 773 64.96 22.42 -31.26
N GLU A 774 63.68 22.34 -30.87
CA GLU A 774 62.90 21.09 -30.89
C GLU A 774 62.81 20.49 -32.30
N LYS A 775 62.49 21.31 -33.31
CA LYS A 775 62.43 20.86 -34.71
C LYS A 775 63.76 20.33 -35.20
N THR A 776 64.84 21.08 -34.94
CA THR A 776 66.20 20.69 -35.34
C THR A 776 66.58 19.37 -34.67
N ARG A 777 66.34 19.25 -33.36
CA ARG A 777 66.61 18.05 -32.59
C ARG A 777 65.84 16.83 -33.06
N TRP A 778 64.57 17.01 -33.42
CA TRP A 778 63.76 15.93 -33.95
C TRP A 778 64.24 15.47 -35.34
N GLU A 779 64.66 16.38 -36.22
CA GLU A 779 65.28 16.02 -37.49
C GLU A 779 66.57 15.21 -37.30
N GLU A 780 67.41 15.59 -36.32
CA GLU A 780 68.60 14.81 -35.96
C GLU A 780 68.22 13.39 -35.49
N PHE A 781 67.19 13.26 -34.65
CA PHE A 781 66.67 11.96 -34.21
C PHE A 781 66.11 11.14 -35.37
N LYS A 782 65.36 11.77 -36.30
CA LYS A 782 64.85 11.14 -37.52
C LYS A 782 65.97 10.63 -38.41
N ALA A 783 67.04 11.42 -38.58
CA ALA A 783 68.23 11.02 -39.32
C ALA A 783 68.92 9.83 -38.64
N PHE A 784 69.13 9.88 -37.32
CA PHE A 784 69.76 8.79 -36.56
C PHE A 784 68.98 7.48 -36.64
N ARG A 785 67.68 7.50 -36.33
CA ARG A 785 66.84 6.29 -36.33
C ARG A 785 66.72 5.68 -37.73
N SER A 786 66.82 6.49 -38.79
CA SER A 786 66.76 6.02 -40.19
C SER A 786 67.94 5.11 -40.57
N GLN A 787 69.07 5.23 -39.86
CA GLN A 787 70.26 4.40 -40.08
C GLN A 787 70.04 2.93 -39.66
N PHE A 788 69.00 2.64 -38.86
CA PHE A 788 68.66 1.30 -38.37
C PHE A 788 67.75 0.54 -39.34
N ALA A 789 68.14 0.52 -40.62
CA ALA A 789 67.45 -0.23 -41.68
C ALA A 789 68.34 -1.37 -42.20
N CYS A 790 67.74 -2.51 -42.54
CA CYS A 790 68.47 -3.63 -43.09
C CYS A 790 68.95 -3.28 -44.50
N LYS A 791 70.25 -3.40 -44.78
CA LYS A 791 70.83 -3.13 -46.10
C LYS A 791 70.24 -4.01 -47.22
N LYS A 792 69.85 -5.25 -46.91
CA LYS A 792 69.38 -6.22 -47.90
C LYS A 792 67.91 -6.03 -48.30
N CYS A 793 67.04 -5.62 -47.38
CA CYS A 793 65.60 -5.53 -47.65
C CYS A 793 64.94 -4.20 -47.23
N GLY A 794 65.70 -3.23 -46.72
CA GLY A 794 65.21 -1.92 -46.28
C GLY A 794 64.32 -1.95 -45.03
N ARG A 795 63.98 -3.13 -44.50
CA ARG A 795 63.11 -3.27 -43.32
C ARG A 795 63.86 -2.95 -42.04
N ARG A 796 63.13 -2.45 -41.04
CA ARG A 796 63.67 -1.95 -39.77
C ARG A 796 63.42 -2.86 -38.58
N LYS A 797 63.03 -4.12 -38.82
CA LYS A 797 62.72 -5.08 -37.76
C LYS A 797 63.84 -6.10 -37.61
N PHE A 798 64.36 -6.24 -36.40
CA PHE A 798 65.49 -7.12 -36.10
C PHE A 798 65.17 -8.07 -34.96
N HIS A 799 65.95 -9.15 -34.86
CA HIS A 799 66.01 -10.00 -33.69
C HIS A 799 67.45 -10.42 -33.45
N ARG A 800 67.84 -10.59 -32.19
CA ARG A 800 69.15 -11.14 -31.82
C ARG A 800 68.97 -12.40 -30.98
N PRO A 801 69.04 -13.60 -31.59
CA PRO A 801 69.15 -14.86 -30.87
C PRO A 801 70.37 -14.86 -29.94
N PHE A 802 70.25 -15.49 -28.77
CA PHE A 802 71.29 -15.55 -27.73
C PHE A 802 72.71 -15.97 -28.20
N PRO A 803 72.91 -16.82 -29.23
CA PRO A 803 74.26 -17.16 -29.70
C PRO A 803 74.92 -16.11 -30.62
N LEU A 804 74.17 -15.13 -31.14
CA LEU A 804 74.69 -14.18 -32.14
C LEU A 804 75.23 -12.90 -31.48
N LYS A 805 76.38 -12.41 -31.98
CA LYS A 805 76.97 -11.12 -31.55
C LYS A 805 76.32 -9.91 -32.21
N LYS A 806 75.82 -10.06 -33.44
CA LYS A 806 75.13 -9.02 -34.21
C LYS A 806 73.63 -9.37 -34.37
N PRO A 807 72.72 -8.38 -34.32
CA PRO A 807 71.31 -8.58 -34.67
C PRO A 807 71.16 -9.02 -36.12
N VAL A 808 70.10 -9.77 -36.43
CA VAL A 808 69.75 -10.20 -37.80
C VAL A 808 68.35 -9.68 -38.18
N CYS A 809 68.13 -9.48 -39.48
CA CYS A 809 66.84 -9.01 -39.98
C CYS A 809 65.73 -10.05 -39.71
N ALA A 810 64.65 -9.63 -39.04
CA ALA A 810 63.52 -10.48 -38.63
C ALA A 810 62.50 -10.73 -39.75
N HIS A 811 62.92 -10.64 -41.01
CA HIS A 811 62.06 -10.90 -42.16
C HIS A 811 62.43 -12.24 -42.80
N ASP A 812 61.44 -13.11 -42.93
CA ASP A 812 61.54 -14.38 -43.65
C ASP A 812 62.26 -14.21 -44.99
N GLY A 813 63.38 -14.93 -45.16
CA GLY A 813 64.21 -14.91 -46.36
C GLY A 813 65.32 -13.86 -46.42
N CYS A 814 65.39 -12.91 -45.47
CA CYS A 814 66.47 -11.92 -45.42
C CYS A 814 67.64 -12.39 -44.56
N GLU A 815 67.40 -12.58 -43.25
CA GLU A 815 68.33 -13.02 -42.18
C GLU A 815 69.71 -12.35 -42.16
N ALA A 816 69.87 -11.23 -42.87
CA ALA A 816 71.15 -10.54 -42.97
C ALA A 816 71.55 -9.97 -41.61
N GLN A 817 72.82 -10.11 -41.26
CA GLN A 817 73.39 -9.44 -40.08
C GLN A 817 73.30 -7.93 -40.25
N PHE A 818 72.95 -7.24 -39.16
CA PHE A 818 72.84 -5.79 -39.16
C PHE A 818 74.22 -5.14 -39.29
N GLU A 819 74.31 -4.18 -40.21
CA GLU A 819 75.48 -3.34 -40.42
C GLU A 819 75.03 -1.92 -40.78
N PHE A 820 75.71 -0.91 -40.25
CA PHE A 820 75.53 0.47 -40.69
C PHE A 820 76.11 0.69 -42.09
N ALA A 821 75.56 1.64 -42.85
CA ALA A 821 76.14 2.07 -44.11
C ALA A 821 77.56 2.61 -43.87
N THR A 822 78.55 2.09 -44.59
CA THR A 822 79.88 2.71 -44.64
C THR A 822 79.75 4.06 -45.32
N ALA A 823 80.28 5.12 -44.72
CA ALA A 823 80.40 6.40 -45.39
C ALA A 823 81.10 6.16 -46.74
N ALA A 824 80.48 6.59 -47.85
CA ALA A 824 81.21 6.71 -49.09
C ALA A 824 82.36 7.68 -48.81
N SER A 825 83.58 7.19 -48.97
CA SER A 825 84.83 7.95 -48.85
C SER A 825 84.86 9.12 -49.81
#